data_AF-A0A926WLK8-F1
#
_entry.id   AF-A0A926WLK8-F1
#
_cell.length_a   1.000
_cell.length_b   1.000
_cell.length_c   1.000
_cell.angle_alpha   90.00
_cell.angle_beta   90.00
_cell.angle_gamma   90.00
#
_symmetry.space_group_name_H-M   'P 1'
#
loop_
_entity.id
_entity.type
_entity.pdbx_description
1 polymer ?
#
loop_
_entity_poly.entity_id
_entity_poly.type
_entity_poly.pdbx_seq_one_letter_code
_entity_poly.pdbx_strand_id
1 'polypeptide(L)'
;MSIFTNRLKITFNVDAIKEDFAFIRFSRERKNNWNGAAELDYLIGKDFNAAAVMFQYGKYAYAMFKKPVDVYQLLEGIRANKEFDDNAVIEVFPSVSRYSDEECICEAWLAQILLNSLSSSKSRFAKYHYCNLTGSLLLVQDFEGINKQYLDVAKINIKSDYLLEVKTVRYRTKISVLSELKKTNDNKRKKELKNALEKPYYRFEAATGTLRRHLPRDGEGDAKLIYIECGLKGKKASTPFLDFTNIDTFYKSRAGILHHVISRINEDLSKYMNVEFHNIEIDKTIELNNTLLKKPEQLRVLLNTQLINIVDKVNNQESEELVNTIKTFLYPGYVTNEKLISCSKRDKEGALNFRIIHEDDYYEKMNLEDDYLPSTDTIYRQHLTIESVETISNPTLKTSIKELLIKRDISSRKLNLFDWSKLQLTGNWTFAAWDEDASHVIFMEIYPNGDFQFHKIDYQSIFDYQRFQQYRELMVDKYGNKIRMLEGLVISDTGDINQIFCTDEISIPDLSKIEAIITEVDTQLPESKRNGNDLAALIQEFTTEVFNKDSDELVVFCDELRRLESSELNKNSFRKLLNDKLGKNTNVASELRHYLLTRHQIRLNFPKQKESLEDLFDASLNIRYFGETETEAYYFVGGRRDSVQFSFKDACHLRRIVAVNDSKLIFRQLLPTMDVDFVRTGQSTVIPFPFKYIREYKNFGVAQ
;
A
#
# COMPACT_ATOMS: atom_id res chain seq x y z
N MET A 1 -1.10 22.48 -9.77
CA MET A 1 -1.16 21.01 -10.01
C MET A 1 -2.05 20.45 -8.93
N SER A 2 -3.03 19.63 -9.29
CA SER A 2 -4.08 19.18 -8.39
C SER A 2 -4.15 17.66 -8.44
N ILE A 3 -4.30 16.97 -7.30
CA ILE A 3 -4.34 15.51 -7.23
C ILE A 3 -5.67 14.99 -6.72
N PHE A 4 -6.07 13.80 -7.19
CA PHE A 4 -7.23 13.10 -6.65
C PHE A 4 -6.88 12.34 -5.37
N THR A 5 -7.88 12.16 -4.51
CA THR A 5 -7.81 11.32 -3.31
C THR A 5 -8.86 10.23 -3.34
N ASN A 6 -8.75 9.22 -2.49
CA ASN A 6 -9.80 8.19 -2.34
C ASN A 6 -11.07 8.68 -1.62
N ARG A 7 -11.14 9.95 -1.20
CA ARG A 7 -12.37 10.56 -0.71
C ARG A 7 -13.28 10.88 -1.89
N LEU A 8 -14.52 10.41 -1.81
CA LEU A 8 -15.53 10.63 -2.85
C LEU A 8 -16.36 11.89 -2.57
N LYS A 9 -16.77 12.56 -3.64
CA LYS A 9 -17.89 13.49 -3.69
C LYS A 9 -19.05 12.77 -4.37
N ILE A 10 -20.16 12.60 -3.65
CA ILE A 10 -21.32 11.84 -4.15
C ILE A 10 -22.53 12.75 -4.19
N THR A 11 -23.22 12.77 -5.33
CA THR A 11 -24.52 13.44 -5.48
C THR A 11 -25.57 12.39 -5.84
N PHE A 12 -26.70 12.38 -5.14
CA PHE A 12 -27.78 11.42 -5.36
C PHE A 12 -28.98 12.03 -6.09
N ASN A 13 -29.57 11.28 -7.01
CA ASN A 13 -30.92 11.52 -7.51
C ASN A 13 -31.91 10.68 -6.69
N VAL A 14 -32.35 11.25 -5.56
CA VAL A 14 -33.22 10.55 -4.59
C VAL A 14 -34.55 10.13 -5.20
N ASP A 15 -35.11 10.94 -6.11
CA ASP A 15 -36.41 10.65 -6.72
C ASP A 15 -36.31 9.44 -7.66
N ALA A 16 -35.28 9.39 -8.51
CA ALA A 16 -35.02 8.22 -9.35
C ALA A 16 -34.76 6.94 -8.53
N ILE A 17 -34.07 7.07 -7.38
CA ILE A 17 -33.86 5.96 -6.46
C ILE A 17 -35.19 5.47 -5.87
N LYS A 18 -36.07 6.39 -5.43
CA LYS A 18 -37.39 6.06 -4.88
C LYS A 18 -38.32 5.47 -5.93
N GLU A 19 -38.21 5.89 -7.17
CA GLU A 19 -38.98 5.35 -8.30
C GLU A 19 -38.64 3.88 -8.56
N ASP A 20 -37.34 3.55 -8.59
CA ASP A 20 -36.86 2.25 -9.04
C ASP A 20 -36.63 1.24 -7.91
N PHE A 21 -36.53 1.68 -6.66
CA PHE A 21 -36.18 0.81 -5.53
C PHE A 21 -37.07 0.98 -4.29
N ALA A 22 -37.16 -0.09 -3.52
CA ALA A 22 -37.66 -0.11 -2.14
C ALA A 22 -36.53 -0.57 -1.20
N PHE A 23 -36.45 0.00 -0.01
CA PHE A 23 -35.42 -0.35 0.97
C PHE A 23 -36.06 -0.86 2.25
N ILE A 24 -35.54 -1.98 2.73
CA ILE A 24 -35.98 -2.61 3.96
C ILE A 24 -34.82 -2.57 4.95
N ARG A 25 -35.10 -2.15 6.18
CA ARG A 25 -34.14 -2.17 7.28
C ARG A 25 -34.48 -3.25 8.28
N PHE A 26 -33.45 -3.90 8.78
CA PHE A 26 -33.49 -4.93 9.81
C PHE A 26 -32.76 -4.45 11.05
N SER A 27 -33.29 -4.74 12.25
CA SER A 27 -32.67 -4.41 13.53
C SER A 27 -32.32 -5.65 14.35
N ARG A 28 -31.19 -5.66 15.06
CA ARG A 28 -30.84 -6.70 16.07
C ARG A 28 -30.30 -6.09 17.35
N GLU A 29 -30.44 -6.79 18.47
CA GLU A 29 -29.78 -6.40 19.72
C GLU A 29 -28.24 -6.42 19.57
N ARG A 30 -27.55 -5.45 20.18
CA ARG A 30 -26.09 -5.24 20.02
C ARG A 30 -25.22 -6.47 20.34
N LYS A 31 -25.69 -7.42 21.16
CA LYS A 31 -24.94 -8.64 21.50
C LYS A 31 -24.82 -9.62 20.33
N ASN A 32 -25.72 -9.56 19.34
CA ASN A 32 -25.72 -10.37 18.12
C ASN A 32 -25.60 -9.45 16.90
N ASN A 33 -24.36 -9.05 16.55
CA ASN A 33 -24.15 -8.20 15.37
C ASN A 33 -24.50 -8.95 14.06
N TRP A 34 -24.72 -8.21 12.98
CA TRP A 34 -25.01 -8.79 11.66
C TRP A 34 -23.75 -9.33 10.94
N ASN A 35 -22.60 -9.36 11.61
CA ASN A 35 -21.35 -9.77 10.99
C ASN A 35 -21.37 -11.28 10.76
N GLY A 36 -21.38 -11.71 9.50
CA GLY A 36 -21.50 -13.13 9.17
C GLY A 36 -22.91 -13.71 9.35
N ALA A 37 -23.94 -12.88 9.57
CA ALA A 37 -25.35 -13.29 9.61
C ALA A 37 -25.78 -13.89 8.25
N ALA A 38 -26.35 -15.10 8.23
CA ALA A 38 -26.81 -15.78 7.01
C ALA A 38 -28.12 -15.20 6.46
N GLU A 39 -28.85 -14.48 7.31
CA GLU A 39 -30.14 -13.86 7.08
C GLU A 39 -30.11 -12.87 5.92
N LEU A 40 -29.04 -12.07 5.82
CA LEU A 40 -28.86 -11.16 4.69
C LEU A 40 -28.62 -11.91 3.37
N ASP A 41 -27.91 -13.03 3.41
CA ASP A 41 -27.66 -13.85 2.22
C ASP A 41 -28.93 -14.62 1.76
N TYR A 42 -29.88 -14.88 2.67
CA TYR A 42 -31.19 -15.45 2.30
C TYR A 42 -32.04 -14.48 1.49
N LEU A 43 -31.96 -13.17 1.77
CA LEU A 43 -32.72 -12.14 1.05
C LEU A 43 -32.34 -12.06 -0.43
N ILE A 44 -31.09 -12.37 -0.76
CA ILE A 44 -30.59 -12.38 -2.14
C ILE A 44 -31.09 -13.63 -2.90
N GLY A 45 -31.46 -14.69 -2.17
CA GLY A 45 -31.92 -15.94 -2.76
C GLY A 45 -33.29 -15.82 -3.45
N LYS A 46 -33.68 -16.92 -4.11
CA LYS A 46 -34.93 -17.04 -4.88
C LYS A 46 -36.20 -16.66 -4.12
N ASP A 47 -36.15 -16.76 -2.79
CA ASP A 47 -37.30 -16.54 -1.90
C ASP A 47 -37.70 -15.06 -1.85
N PHE A 48 -36.74 -14.13 -1.96
CA PHE A 48 -36.99 -12.69 -1.83
C PHE A 48 -36.41 -11.86 -2.97
N ASN A 49 -35.35 -12.32 -3.64
CA ASN A 49 -34.71 -11.66 -4.79
C ASN A 49 -34.29 -10.20 -4.53
N ALA A 50 -33.69 -9.93 -3.37
CA ALA A 50 -33.08 -8.64 -3.08
C ALA A 50 -32.02 -8.29 -4.13
N ALA A 51 -32.07 -7.05 -4.62
CA ALA A 51 -31.09 -6.52 -5.56
C ALA A 51 -29.73 -6.25 -4.90
N ALA A 52 -29.70 -5.95 -3.60
CA ALA A 52 -28.49 -5.85 -2.78
C ALA A 52 -28.82 -5.91 -1.29
N VAL A 53 -27.83 -6.29 -0.47
CA VAL A 53 -27.86 -6.12 0.99
C VAL A 53 -26.64 -5.34 1.46
N MET A 54 -26.73 -4.75 2.65
CA MET A 54 -25.65 -3.95 3.24
C MET A 54 -25.68 -4.01 4.77
N PHE A 55 -24.50 -4.26 5.34
CA PHE A 55 -24.20 -4.12 6.76
C PHE A 55 -22.74 -3.69 6.90
N GLN A 56 -22.47 -2.75 7.82
CA GLN A 56 -21.10 -2.39 8.19
C GLN A 56 -20.85 -2.56 9.69
N TYR A 57 -21.68 -1.91 10.52
CA TYR A 57 -21.58 -1.98 11.98
C TYR A 57 -22.89 -1.53 12.64
N GLY A 58 -23.01 -1.77 13.95
CA GLY A 58 -24.16 -1.34 14.74
C GLY A 58 -25.34 -2.33 14.68
N LYS A 59 -26.54 -1.82 14.96
CA LYS A 59 -27.76 -2.62 15.11
C LYS A 59 -28.52 -2.85 13.79
N TYR A 60 -28.22 -2.09 12.74
CA TYR A 60 -29.01 -2.06 11.51
C TYR A 60 -28.31 -2.73 10.33
N ALA A 61 -29.08 -3.48 9.55
CA ALA A 61 -28.73 -3.94 8.21
C ALA A 61 -29.83 -3.55 7.23
N TYR A 62 -29.50 -3.52 5.94
CA TYR A 62 -30.41 -3.04 4.89
C TYR A 62 -30.46 -4.02 3.72
N ALA A 63 -31.61 -4.08 3.06
CA ALA A 63 -31.80 -4.75 1.77
C ALA A 63 -32.51 -3.80 0.80
N MET A 64 -32.09 -3.85 -0.46
CA MET A 64 -32.61 -3.06 -1.57
C MET A 64 -33.32 -3.99 -2.54
N PHE A 65 -34.54 -3.64 -2.93
CA PHE A 65 -35.38 -4.40 -3.86
C PHE A 65 -35.73 -3.54 -5.06
N LYS A 66 -35.72 -4.14 -6.26
CA LYS A 66 -36.08 -3.44 -7.49
C LYS A 66 -37.59 -3.42 -7.65
N LYS A 67 -38.16 -2.26 -7.96
CA LYS A 67 -39.60 -2.10 -8.26
C LYS A 67 -39.94 -2.67 -9.65
N PRO A 68 -41.17 -3.14 -9.87
CA PRO A 68 -42.29 -3.16 -8.91
C PRO A 68 -42.13 -4.25 -7.84
N VAL A 69 -42.43 -3.92 -6.58
CA VAL A 69 -42.45 -4.84 -5.45
C VAL A 69 -43.57 -4.45 -4.50
N ASP A 70 -44.35 -5.42 -4.03
CA ASP A 70 -45.34 -5.21 -2.97
C ASP A 70 -44.61 -5.26 -1.62
N VAL A 71 -44.33 -4.09 -1.07
CA VAL A 71 -43.58 -3.95 0.18
C VAL A 71 -44.32 -4.60 1.36
N TYR A 72 -45.65 -4.55 1.36
CA TYR A 72 -46.45 -5.14 2.44
C TYR A 72 -46.30 -6.67 2.44
N GLN A 73 -46.50 -7.32 1.29
CA GLN A 73 -46.31 -8.76 1.16
C GLN A 73 -44.87 -9.19 1.42
N LEU A 74 -43.89 -8.38 0.99
CA LEU A 74 -42.48 -8.64 1.25
C LEU A 74 -42.18 -8.65 2.76
N LEU A 75 -42.67 -7.65 3.50
CA LEU A 75 -42.49 -7.56 4.95
C LEU A 75 -43.18 -8.73 5.66
N GLU A 76 -44.41 -9.09 5.28
CA GLU A 76 -45.10 -10.26 5.83
C GLU A 76 -44.33 -11.56 5.57
N GLY A 77 -43.85 -11.76 4.34
CA GLY A 77 -43.07 -12.94 3.96
C GLY A 77 -41.74 -13.06 4.72
N ILE A 78 -41.07 -11.94 4.96
CA ILE A 78 -39.84 -11.91 5.77
C ILE A 78 -40.16 -12.27 7.22
N ARG A 79 -41.19 -11.68 7.82
CA ARG A 79 -41.59 -11.93 9.22
C ARG A 79 -42.09 -13.37 9.44
N ALA A 80 -42.72 -13.97 8.43
CA ALA A 80 -43.19 -15.36 8.48
C ALA A 80 -42.06 -16.39 8.26
N ASN A 81 -40.88 -15.96 7.81
CA ASN A 81 -39.77 -16.87 7.52
C ASN A 81 -38.96 -17.15 8.79
N LYS A 82 -38.90 -18.43 9.17
CA LYS A 82 -38.20 -18.95 10.35
C LYS A 82 -36.71 -18.59 10.46
N GLU A 83 -36.06 -18.20 9.36
CA GLU A 83 -34.65 -17.79 9.38
C GLU A 83 -34.49 -16.36 9.91
N PHE A 84 -35.58 -15.60 10.08
CA PHE A 84 -35.59 -14.26 10.65
C PHE A 84 -36.38 -14.28 11.97
N ASP A 85 -35.76 -13.86 13.07
CA ASP A 85 -36.52 -13.56 14.29
C ASP A 85 -37.45 -12.35 14.04
N ASP A 86 -38.51 -12.21 14.84
CA ASP A 86 -39.52 -11.13 14.83
C ASP A 86 -38.93 -9.77 15.26
N ASN A 87 -37.84 -9.41 14.58
CA ASN A 87 -37.10 -8.17 14.67
C ASN A 87 -37.91 -7.08 13.96
N ALA A 88 -37.77 -5.83 14.38
CA ALA A 88 -38.39 -4.68 13.70
C ALA A 88 -37.83 -4.53 12.27
N VAL A 89 -38.45 -5.23 11.33
CA VAL A 89 -38.25 -5.07 9.88
C VAL A 89 -39.24 -4.02 9.41
N ILE A 90 -38.72 -2.92 8.87
CA ILE A 90 -39.51 -1.79 8.38
C ILE A 90 -39.03 -1.35 7.01
N GLU A 91 -39.93 -0.75 6.23
CA GLU A 91 -39.53 0.03 5.06
C GLU A 91 -38.79 1.30 5.53
N VAL A 92 -37.77 1.70 4.78
CA VAL A 92 -37.03 2.94 5.00
C VAL A 92 -36.83 3.66 3.68
N PHE A 93 -36.62 4.98 3.76
CA PHE A 93 -36.42 5.80 2.56
C PHE A 93 -34.97 6.25 2.39
N PRO A 94 -34.49 6.45 1.15
CA PRO A 94 -33.17 7.00 0.89
C PRO A 94 -33.08 8.44 1.40
N SER A 95 -32.00 8.76 2.11
CA SER A 95 -31.70 10.09 2.64
C SER A 95 -30.28 10.53 2.29
N VAL A 96 -30.14 11.81 1.94
CA VAL A 96 -28.84 12.47 1.74
C VAL A 96 -28.27 13.06 3.03
N SER A 97 -28.95 12.87 4.16
CA SER A 97 -28.41 13.28 5.45
C SER A 97 -27.42 12.25 5.98
N ARG A 98 -26.31 12.73 6.55
CA ARG A 98 -25.36 11.93 7.30
C ARG A 98 -25.96 11.33 8.57
N TYR A 99 -26.80 12.11 9.25
CA TYR A 99 -27.50 11.74 10.46
C TYR A 99 -28.98 12.05 10.28
N SER A 100 -29.82 11.05 10.43
CA SER A 100 -31.26 11.16 10.24
C SER A 100 -31.96 10.35 11.31
N ASP A 101 -33.22 10.69 11.54
CA ASP A 101 -34.14 9.93 12.37
C ASP A 101 -34.17 8.45 11.98
N GLU A 102 -34.63 7.61 12.91
CA GLU A 102 -34.54 6.16 12.86
C GLU A 102 -35.35 5.51 11.72
N GLU A 103 -35.64 6.13 10.56
CA GLU A 103 -36.42 5.51 9.47
C GLU A 103 -35.87 5.78 8.05
N CYS A 104 -34.55 5.87 7.90
CA CYS A 104 -33.92 6.02 6.59
C CYS A 104 -32.72 5.10 6.37
N ILE A 105 -32.25 5.06 5.12
CA ILE A 105 -30.88 4.68 4.78
C ILE A 105 -30.08 5.96 4.48
N CYS A 106 -29.11 6.27 5.35
CA CYS A 106 -28.30 7.50 5.29
C CYS A 106 -27.28 7.48 4.13
N GLU A 107 -26.71 8.64 3.86
CA GLU A 107 -25.91 8.93 2.67
C GLU A 107 -24.81 7.89 2.32
N ALA A 108 -23.89 7.56 3.24
CA ALA A 108 -22.76 6.66 2.97
C ALA A 108 -23.22 5.19 2.83
N TRP A 109 -24.30 4.86 3.54
CA TRP A 109 -24.94 3.56 3.50
C TRP A 109 -25.75 3.36 2.21
N LEU A 110 -26.41 4.43 1.74
CA LEU A 110 -27.08 4.47 0.45
C LEU A 110 -26.07 4.29 -0.70
N ALA A 111 -24.93 5.00 -0.65
CA ALA A 111 -23.84 4.78 -1.60
C ALA A 111 -23.35 3.32 -1.56
N GLN A 112 -23.10 2.76 -0.37
CA GLN A 112 -22.61 1.39 -0.23
C GLN A 112 -23.60 0.35 -0.79
N ILE A 113 -24.90 0.46 -0.52
CA ILE A 113 -25.86 -0.54 -1.01
C ILE A 113 -26.03 -0.46 -2.53
N LEU A 114 -26.00 0.76 -3.09
CA LEU A 114 -25.99 0.97 -4.55
C LEU A 114 -24.72 0.38 -5.17
N LEU A 115 -23.54 0.64 -4.59
CA LEU A 115 -22.29 -0.01 -5.01
C LEU A 115 -22.38 -1.53 -4.98
N ASN A 116 -22.95 -2.09 -3.92
CA ASN A 116 -23.03 -3.54 -3.79
C ASN A 116 -23.87 -4.17 -4.92
N SER A 117 -24.86 -3.44 -5.44
CA SER A 117 -25.70 -3.88 -6.56
C SER A 117 -24.94 -4.04 -7.89
N LEU A 118 -23.74 -3.47 -8.03
CA LEU A 118 -22.88 -3.66 -9.21
C LEU A 118 -22.48 -5.12 -9.43
N SER A 119 -22.49 -5.94 -8.38
CA SER A 119 -22.21 -7.39 -8.46
C SER A 119 -23.44 -8.23 -8.78
N SER A 120 -24.63 -7.63 -8.85
CA SER A 120 -25.85 -8.37 -9.18
C SER A 120 -25.80 -8.81 -10.63
N SER A 121 -25.86 -10.11 -10.86
CA SER A 121 -25.84 -10.66 -12.22
C SER A 121 -26.99 -10.08 -13.05
N LYS A 122 -26.66 -9.63 -14.26
CA LYS A 122 -27.63 -9.23 -15.29
C LYS A 122 -28.05 -10.41 -16.19
N SER A 123 -27.74 -11.64 -15.79
CA SER A 123 -28.08 -12.84 -16.57
C SER A 123 -29.59 -12.91 -16.84
N ARG A 124 -30.03 -13.55 -17.93
CA ARG A 124 -31.46 -13.87 -18.08
C ARG A 124 -31.96 -14.90 -17.06
N PHE A 125 -31.06 -15.58 -16.35
CA PHE A 125 -31.41 -16.62 -15.39
C PHE A 125 -31.34 -16.09 -13.96
N ALA A 126 -32.50 -15.95 -13.31
CA ALA A 126 -32.64 -15.45 -11.95
C ALA A 126 -31.81 -16.23 -10.90
N LYS A 127 -31.50 -17.52 -11.15
CA LYS A 127 -30.64 -18.32 -10.27
C LYS A 127 -29.21 -17.79 -10.15
N TYR A 128 -28.78 -16.92 -11.05
CA TYR A 128 -27.46 -16.28 -11.02
C TYR A 128 -27.51 -14.86 -10.46
N HIS A 129 -28.70 -14.33 -10.14
CA HIS A 129 -28.91 -12.99 -9.59
C HIS A 129 -28.59 -12.96 -8.10
N TYR A 130 -27.33 -13.14 -7.76
CA TYR A 130 -26.85 -12.86 -6.42
C TYR A 130 -25.68 -11.88 -6.47
N CYS A 131 -25.62 -11.03 -5.46
CA CYS A 131 -24.58 -10.04 -5.23
C CYS A 131 -23.93 -10.28 -3.87
N ASN A 132 -22.90 -9.50 -3.54
CA ASN A 132 -22.46 -9.15 -2.16
C ASN A 132 -22.64 -10.20 -1.04
N LEU A 133 -21.53 -10.66 -0.46
CA LEU A 133 -21.59 -11.46 0.76
C LEU A 133 -21.55 -10.55 1.97
N THR A 134 -22.52 -10.67 2.88
CA THR A 134 -22.52 -9.97 4.18
C THR A 134 -22.38 -8.43 4.08
N GLY A 135 -22.87 -7.82 2.99
CA GLY A 135 -23.05 -6.37 2.91
C GLY A 135 -21.90 -5.54 2.32
N SER A 136 -20.92 -6.16 1.66
CA SER A 136 -19.87 -5.47 0.91
C SER A 136 -19.80 -5.95 -0.55
N LEU A 137 -19.31 -5.10 -1.45
CA LEU A 137 -19.00 -5.49 -2.81
C LEU A 137 -17.72 -6.34 -2.81
N LEU A 138 -17.81 -7.56 -3.35
CA LEU A 138 -16.70 -8.50 -3.47
C LEU A 138 -16.40 -8.75 -4.94
N LEU A 139 -15.16 -8.48 -5.37
CA LEU A 139 -14.69 -8.72 -6.73
C LEU A 139 -13.56 -9.74 -6.70
N VAL A 140 -13.71 -10.84 -7.44
CA VAL A 140 -12.68 -11.88 -7.56
C VAL A 140 -11.63 -11.41 -8.57
N GLN A 141 -10.36 -11.38 -8.17
CA GLN A 141 -9.28 -10.77 -8.99
C GLN A 141 -8.74 -11.71 -10.08
N ASP A 142 -8.95 -13.02 -9.95
CA ASP A 142 -8.27 -14.02 -10.77
C ASP A 142 -9.26 -15.12 -11.20
N PHE A 143 -9.71 -15.05 -12.46
CA PHE A 143 -10.76 -15.89 -13.01
C PHE A 143 -10.26 -17.23 -13.58
N GLU A 144 -8.95 -17.37 -13.85
CA GLU A 144 -8.40 -18.47 -14.66
C GLU A 144 -8.00 -19.73 -13.89
N GLY A 145 -8.50 -19.96 -12.66
CA GLY A 145 -7.97 -21.04 -11.80
C GLY A 145 -8.99 -21.78 -10.96
N ILE A 146 -9.87 -22.57 -11.58
CA ILE A 146 -10.63 -23.61 -10.87
C ILE A 146 -9.59 -24.61 -10.30
N ASN A 147 -9.54 -24.74 -8.97
CA ASN A 147 -8.60 -25.56 -8.16
C ASN A 147 -7.39 -24.86 -7.53
N LYS A 148 -7.34 -23.53 -7.42
CA LYS A 148 -6.39 -22.89 -6.49
C LYS A 148 -6.78 -23.21 -5.04
N GLN A 149 -5.80 -23.50 -4.18
CA GLN A 149 -6.05 -23.69 -2.74
C GLN A 149 -6.60 -22.43 -2.05
N TYR A 150 -6.56 -21.29 -2.74
CA TYR A 150 -7.10 -20.03 -2.30
C TYR A 150 -7.49 -19.10 -3.47
N LEU A 151 -8.32 -18.11 -3.17
CA LEU A 151 -8.72 -16.99 -4.01
C LEU A 151 -8.39 -15.69 -3.28
N ASP A 152 -7.87 -14.70 -4.00
CA ASP A 152 -7.75 -13.33 -3.49
C ASP A 152 -8.90 -12.49 -4.06
N VAL A 153 -9.60 -11.82 -3.16
CA VAL A 153 -10.86 -11.13 -3.42
C VAL A 153 -10.74 -9.70 -2.94
N ALA A 154 -11.07 -8.74 -3.79
CA ALA A 154 -11.18 -7.35 -3.42
C ALA A 154 -12.51 -7.12 -2.69
N LYS A 155 -12.43 -6.61 -1.46
CA LYS A 155 -13.57 -6.12 -0.68
C LYS A 155 -13.60 -4.61 -0.76
N ILE A 156 -14.69 -4.06 -1.29
CA ILE A 156 -14.86 -2.61 -1.52
C ILE A 156 -15.87 -2.05 -0.52
N ASN A 157 -15.44 -1.05 0.24
CA ASN A 157 -16.28 -0.37 1.23
C ASN A 157 -16.17 1.16 1.11
N ILE A 158 -17.25 1.86 1.38
CA ILE A 158 -17.29 3.30 1.65
C ILE A 158 -17.41 3.52 3.15
N LYS A 159 -16.46 4.24 3.75
CA LYS A 159 -16.56 4.69 5.15
C LYS A 159 -17.56 5.85 5.28
N SER A 160 -17.97 6.16 6.52
CA SER A 160 -18.94 7.23 6.82
C SER A 160 -18.51 8.66 6.46
N ASP A 161 -17.26 8.84 6.05
CA ASP A 161 -16.65 10.08 5.56
C ASP A 161 -16.34 10.02 4.06
N TYR A 162 -17.02 9.12 3.34
CA TYR A 162 -16.89 8.89 1.90
C TYR A 162 -15.51 8.43 1.43
N LEU A 163 -14.71 7.82 2.31
CA LEU A 163 -13.47 7.16 1.90
C LEU A 163 -13.78 5.80 1.27
N LEU A 164 -13.44 5.67 -0.02
CA LEU A 164 -13.48 4.40 -0.72
C LEU A 164 -12.25 3.58 -0.36
N GLU A 165 -12.46 2.37 0.15
CA GLU A 165 -11.42 1.43 0.54
C GLU A 165 -11.50 0.18 -0.33
N VAL A 166 -10.36 -0.21 -0.93
CA VAL A 166 -10.17 -1.49 -1.60
C VAL A 166 -9.24 -2.36 -0.75
N LYS A 167 -9.79 -3.42 -0.15
CA LYS A 167 -9.04 -4.36 0.69
C LYS A 167 -8.96 -5.73 0.03
N THR A 168 -7.75 -6.24 -0.21
CA THR A 168 -7.56 -7.62 -0.65
C THR A 168 -7.73 -8.59 0.53
N VAL A 169 -8.60 -9.58 0.37
CA VAL A 169 -8.94 -10.60 1.36
C VAL A 169 -8.76 -11.98 0.75
N ARG A 170 -8.12 -12.90 1.49
CA ARG A 170 -7.87 -14.27 1.02
C ARG A 170 -8.93 -15.24 1.52
N TYR A 171 -9.43 -16.04 0.59
CA TYR A 171 -10.38 -17.12 0.83
C TYR A 171 -9.72 -18.45 0.47
N ARG A 172 -9.63 -19.39 1.42
CA ARG A 172 -8.97 -20.69 1.23
C ARG A 172 -9.97 -21.82 1.17
N THR A 173 -9.69 -22.86 0.41
CA THR A 173 -10.52 -24.06 0.45
C THR A 173 -10.52 -24.67 1.85
N LYS A 174 -11.66 -25.19 2.31
CA LYS A 174 -11.78 -25.82 3.63
C LYS A 174 -10.76 -26.95 3.80
N ILE A 175 -10.51 -27.72 2.74
CA ILE A 175 -9.50 -28.79 2.75
C ILE A 175 -8.08 -28.27 3.01
N SER A 176 -7.72 -27.10 2.46
CA SER A 176 -6.40 -26.47 2.70
C SER A 176 -6.24 -26.05 4.16
N VAL A 177 -7.28 -25.43 4.74
CA VAL A 177 -7.30 -25.01 6.16
C VAL A 177 -7.18 -26.24 7.08
N LEU A 178 -7.96 -27.28 6.83
CA LEU A 178 -7.92 -28.53 7.62
C LEU A 178 -6.58 -29.25 7.49
N SER A 179 -5.98 -29.27 6.30
CA SER A 179 -4.66 -29.89 6.08
C SER A 179 -3.57 -29.18 6.88
N GLU A 180 -3.57 -27.84 6.89
CA GLU A 180 -2.62 -27.06 7.69
C GLU A 180 -2.85 -27.24 9.19
N LEU A 181 -4.11 -27.27 9.65
CA LEU A 181 -4.45 -27.47 11.06
C LEU A 181 -3.91 -28.80 11.60
N LYS A 182 -3.92 -29.86 10.78
CA LYS A 182 -3.36 -31.18 11.14
C LYS A 182 -1.84 -31.19 11.23
N LYS A 183 -1.16 -30.33 10.47
CA LYS A 183 0.31 -30.34 10.33
C LYS A 183 1.01 -29.31 11.21
N THR A 184 0.34 -28.21 11.56
CA THR A 184 0.97 -27.13 12.32
C THR A 184 1.14 -27.50 13.79
N ASN A 185 2.30 -27.17 14.37
CA ASN A 185 2.56 -27.31 15.81
C ASN A 185 2.39 -25.98 16.57
N ASP A 186 2.26 -24.86 15.85
CA ASP A 186 2.08 -23.52 16.41
C ASP A 186 0.66 -23.34 16.98
N ASN A 187 0.57 -23.17 18.31
CA ASN A 187 -0.70 -23.05 19.04
C ASN A 187 -1.49 -21.79 18.66
N LYS A 188 -0.82 -20.66 18.40
CA LYS A 188 -1.47 -19.42 17.95
C LYS A 188 -2.09 -19.65 16.57
N ARG A 189 -1.34 -20.29 15.68
CA ARG A 189 -1.84 -20.64 14.35
C ARG A 189 -2.98 -21.66 14.38
N LYS A 190 -2.93 -22.67 15.26
CA LYS A 190 -4.06 -23.61 15.46
C LYS A 190 -5.33 -22.87 15.84
N LYS A 191 -5.24 -21.90 16.77
CA LYS A 191 -6.38 -21.08 17.18
C LYS A 191 -6.92 -20.25 16.02
N GLU A 192 -6.06 -19.60 15.24
CA GLU A 192 -6.47 -18.85 14.04
C GLU A 192 -7.22 -19.72 13.02
N LEU A 193 -6.72 -20.93 12.74
CA LEU A 193 -7.34 -21.86 11.79
C LEU A 193 -8.68 -22.38 12.30
N LYS A 194 -8.80 -22.66 13.61
CA LYS A 194 -10.07 -23.04 14.25
C LYS A 194 -11.10 -21.91 14.15
N ASN A 195 -10.71 -20.68 14.50
CA ASN A 195 -11.58 -19.51 14.38
C ASN A 195 -11.99 -19.27 12.92
N ALA A 196 -11.13 -19.55 11.94
CA ALA A 196 -11.49 -19.45 10.53
C ALA A 196 -12.58 -20.48 10.17
N LEU A 197 -12.53 -21.71 10.69
CA LEU A 197 -13.55 -22.73 10.44
C LEU A 197 -14.93 -22.38 11.02
N GLU A 198 -15.01 -21.43 11.94
CA GLU A 198 -16.26 -20.88 12.49
C GLU A 198 -16.85 -19.75 11.63
N LYS A 199 -16.07 -19.21 10.67
CA LYS A 199 -16.55 -18.17 9.74
C LYS A 199 -17.50 -18.76 8.69
N PRO A 200 -18.30 -17.91 8.02
CA PRO A 200 -19.12 -18.32 6.89
C PRO A 200 -18.31 -18.98 5.77
N TYR A 201 -18.94 -19.94 5.10
CA TYR A 201 -18.38 -20.65 3.95
C TYR A 201 -18.95 -20.11 2.64
N TYR A 202 -18.14 -20.18 1.59
CA TYR A 202 -18.45 -19.60 0.29
C TYR A 202 -18.20 -20.58 -0.85
N ARG A 203 -18.92 -20.45 -1.95
CA ARG A 203 -18.71 -21.17 -3.20
C ARG A 203 -18.41 -20.15 -4.29
N PHE A 204 -17.46 -20.48 -5.16
CA PHE A 204 -17.16 -19.68 -6.34
C PHE A 204 -18.00 -20.18 -7.51
N GLU A 205 -18.70 -19.26 -8.17
CA GLU A 205 -19.45 -19.54 -9.39
C GLU A 205 -18.65 -19.08 -10.60
N ALA A 206 -18.13 -20.05 -11.35
CA ALA A 206 -17.34 -19.76 -12.54
C ALA A 206 -18.15 -19.04 -13.64
N ALA A 207 -19.46 -19.30 -13.73
CA ALA A 207 -20.32 -18.70 -14.75
C ALA A 207 -20.47 -17.17 -14.61
N THR A 208 -20.39 -16.65 -13.39
CA THR A 208 -20.53 -15.22 -13.09
C THR A 208 -19.25 -14.60 -12.54
N GLY A 209 -18.25 -15.41 -12.18
CA GLY A 209 -17.03 -14.93 -11.56
C GLY A 209 -17.22 -14.40 -10.14
N THR A 210 -18.28 -14.83 -9.44
CA THR A 210 -18.68 -14.28 -8.13
C THR A 210 -18.62 -15.32 -7.03
N LEU A 211 -18.42 -14.88 -5.79
CA LEU A 211 -18.61 -15.72 -4.61
C LEU A 211 -20.05 -15.64 -4.12
N ARG A 212 -20.62 -16.80 -3.77
CA ARG A 212 -21.91 -16.93 -3.07
C ARG A 212 -21.72 -17.59 -1.72
N ARG A 213 -22.56 -17.28 -0.73
CA ARG A 213 -22.55 -17.98 0.55
C ARG A 213 -23.02 -19.41 0.35
N HIS A 214 -22.36 -20.33 1.05
CA HIS A 214 -22.83 -21.69 1.22
C HIS A 214 -23.81 -21.71 2.41
N LEU A 215 -25.08 -21.94 2.11
CA LEU A 215 -26.16 -21.94 3.10
C LEU A 215 -26.54 -23.37 3.50
N PRO A 216 -27.17 -23.61 4.67
CA PRO A 216 -27.58 -24.95 5.10
C PRO A 216 -28.43 -25.70 4.06
N ARG A 217 -29.28 -24.98 3.31
CA ARG A 217 -30.11 -25.53 2.21
C ARG A 217 -29.31 -26.12 1.05
N ASP A 218 -28.02 -25.79 0.92
CA ASP A 218 -27.14 -26.33 -0.13
C ASP A 218 -26.58 -27.73 0.23
N GLY A 219 -26.93 -28.29 1.40
CA GLY A 219 -26.44 -29.58 1.89
C GLY A 219 -24.98 -29.56 2.37
N GLU A 220 -24.38 -30.73 2.57
CA GLU A 220 -22.95 -30.81 2.92
C GLU A 220 -22.08 -30.34 1.75
N GLY A 221 -21.26 -29.31 1.98
CA GLY A 221 -20.33 -28.79 0.97
C GLY A 221 -19.07 -29.62 0.84
N ASP A 222 -18.66 -29.92 -0.40
CA ASP A 222 -17.36 -30.50 -0.71
C ASP A 222 -16.24 -29.55 -0.22
N ALA A 223 -15.40 -30.04 0.70
CA ALA A 223 -14.29 -29.30 1.30
C ALA A 223 -13.27 -28.77 0.27
N LYS A 224 -13.24 -29.32 -0.95
CA LYS A 224 -12.40 -28.84 -2.06
C LYS A 224 -13.02 -27.65 -2.80
N LEU A 225 -14.35 -27.50 -2.74
CA LEU A 225 -15.12 -26.51 -3.50
C LEU A 225 -15.69 -25.39 -2.64
N ILE A 226 -15.63 -25.51 -1.30
CA ILE A 226 -16.01 -24.45 -0.37
C ILE A 226 -14.79 -23.70 0.17
N TYR A 227 -14.94 -22.38 0.23
CA TYR A 227 -13.92 -21.41 0.60
C TYR A 227 -14.25 -20.70 1.91
N ILE A 228 -13.23 -20.32 2.65
CA ILE A 228 -13.32 -19.70 3.98
C ILE A 228 -12.33 -18.55 4.04
N GLU A 229 -12.74 -17.40 4.58
CA GLU A 229 -11.87 -16.25 4.74
C GLU A 229 -10.72 -16.54 5.73
N CYS A 230 -9.52 -16.81 5.21
CA CYS A 230 -8.37 -17.24 5.99
C CYS A 230 -7.05 -16.89 5.29
N GLY A 231 -6.15 -16.19 5.99
CA GLY A 231 -4.80 -15.89 5.50
C GLY A 231 -3.87 -17.13 5.51
N LEU A 232 -2.76 -17.04 4.78
CA LEU A 232 -1.66 -18.00 4.90
C LEU A 232 -0.77 -17.62 6.09
N LYS A 233 -0.10 -18.59 6.73
CA LYS A 233 0.84 -18.32 7.83
C LYS A 233 1.90 -17.33 7.36
N GLY A 234 2.10 -16.25 8.12
CA GLY A 234 3.11 -15.22 7.83
C GLY A 234 2.90 -14.41 6.54
N LYS A 235 1.83 -14.65 5.76
CA LYS A 235 1.60 -14.01 4.47
C LYS A 235 0.23 -13.34 4.43
N LYS A 236 0.23 -11.99 4.43
CA LYS A 236 -0.95 -11.20 4.12
C LYS A 236 -1.28 -11.34 2.63
N ALA A 237 -2.57 -11.35 2.30
CA ALA A 237 -2.99 -11.13 0.91
C ALA A 237 -2.51 -9.74 0.52
N SER A 238 -1.69 -9.65 -0.53
CA SER A 238 -1.05 -8.39 -0.90
C SER A 238 -1.10 -8.24 -2.40
N THR A 239 -1.67 -7.11 -2.82
CA THR A 239 -1.75 -6.67 -4.20
C THR A 239 -1.06 -5.30 -4.25
N PRO A 240 -0.23 -4.99 -5.26
CA PRO A 240 0.33 -3.65 -5.41
C PRO A 240 -0.79 -2.60 -5.43
N PHE A 241 -0.48 -1.40 -4.97
CA PHE A 241 -1.40 -0.27 -5.09
C PHE A 241 -1.72 -0.01 -6.56
N LEU A 242 -0.70 0.12 -7.40
CA LEU A 242 -0.83 0.30 -8.84
C LEU A 242 0.17 -0.59 -9.56
N ASP A 243 -0.26 -1.29 -10.60
CA ASP A 243 0.61 -1.98 -11.55
C ASP A 243 0.20 -1.53 -12.96
N PHE A 244 1.15 -1.09 -13.76
CA PHE A 244 0.92 -0.57 -15.11
C PHE A 244 1.82 -1.27 -16.12
N THR A 245 2.16 -2.54 -15.84
CA THR A 245 2.92 -3.38 -16.76
C THR A 245 2.12 -3.69 -18.03
N ASN A 246 0.83 -4.00 -17.86
CA ASN A 246 -0.16 -4.26 -18.90
C ASN A 246 -1.57 -4.09 -18.32
N ILE A 247 -2.59 -4.13 -19.17
CA ILE A 247 -3.98 -3.86 -18.80
C ILE A 247 -4.54 -4.86 -17.78
N ASP A 248 -4.15 -6.14 -17.87
CA ASP A 248 -4.57 -7.18 -16.92
C ASP A 248 -4.00 -6.92 -15.52
N THR A 249 -2.70 -6.64 -15.42
CA THR A 249 -2.06 -6.30 -14.14
C THR A 249 -2.61 -5.01 -13.53
N PHE A 250 -2.99 -4.03 -14.37
CA PHE A 250 -3.65 -2.81 -13.94
C PHE A 250 -4.97 -3.09 -13.26
N TYR A 251 -5.86 -3.83 -13.91
CA TYR A 251 -7.17 -4.20 -13.33
C TYR A 251 -7.06 -5.15 -12.13
N LYS A 252 -5.94 -5.85 -11.97
CA LYS A 252 -5.63 -6.63 -10.77
C LYS A 252 -5.07 -5.79 -9.62
N SER A 253 -4.57 -4.58 -9.87
CA SER A 253 -4.05 -3.68 -8.84
C SER A 253 -5.16 -2.98 -8.04
N ARG A 254 -4.87 -2.52 -6.81
CA ARG A 254 -5.91 -1.86 -5.97
C ARG A 254 -6.47 -0.59 -6.61
N ALA A 255 -5.62 0.22 -7.23
CA ALA A 255 -5.99 1.44 -7.92
C ALA A 255 -6.79 1.13 -9.20
N GLY A 256 -6.40 0.13 -9.99
CA GLY A 256 -7.18 -0.27 -11.16
C GLY A 256 -8.55 -0.86 -10.79
N ILE A 257 -8.65 -1.60 -9.68
CA ILE A 257 -9.96 -2.05 -9.15
C ILE A 257 -10.82 -0.85 -8.76
N LEU A 258 -10.24 0.13 -8.08
CA LEU A 258 -10.94 1.38 -7.74
C LEU A 258 -11.41 2.11 -9.01
N HIS A 259 -10.55 2.23 -10.03
CA HIS A 259 -10.91 2.83 -11.31
C HIS A 259 -12.08 2.10 -11.98
N HIS A 260 -11.98 0.77 -12.04
CA HIS A 260 -13.04 -0.08 -12.59
C HIS A 260 -14.36 0.12 -11.86
N VAL A 261 -14.36 0.15 -10.52
CA VAL A 261 -15.57 0.39 -9.73
C VAL A 261 -16.19 1.75 -10.07
N ILE A 262 -15.39 2.82 -10.18
CA ILE A 262 -15.91 4.14 -10.56
C ILE A 262 -16.48 4.13 -11.98
N SER A 263 -15.82 3.49 -12.95
CA SER A 263 -16.37 3.34 -14.31
C SER A 263 -17.72 2.63 -14.30
N ARG A 264 -17.82 1.53 -13.53
CA ARG A 264 -19.06 0.75 -13.39
C ARG A 264 -20.18 1.54 -12.73
N ILE A 265 -19.88 2.42 -11.78
CA ILE A 265 -20.86 3.36 -11.22
C ILE A 265 -21.41 4.28 -12.32
N ASN A 266 -20.53 4.88 -13.12
CA ASN A 266 -20.94 5.79 -14.19
C ASN A 266 -21.76 5.07 -15.27
N GLU A 267 -21.41 3.82 -15.61
CA GLU A 267 -22.14 3.01 -16.57
C GLU A 267 -23.51 2.56 -16.07
N ASP A 268 -23.58 2.01 -14.84
CA ASP A 268 -24.75 1.27 -14.37
C ASP A 268 -25.63 2.04 -13.38
N LEU A 269 -25.08 3.06 -12.71
CA LEU A 269 -25.72 3.76 -11.60
C LEU A 269 -25.81 5.29 -11.80
N SER A 270 -25.42 5.82 -12.96
CA SER A 270 -25.49 7.26 -13.27
C SER A 270 -26.90 7.85 -13.21
N LYS A 271 -27.95 7.03 -13.38
CA LYS A 271 -29.35 7.44 -13.11
C LYS A 271 -29.57 7.84 -11.64
N TYR A 272 -28.83 7.20 -10.71
CA TYR A 272 -29.08 7.27 -9.26
C TYR A 272 -28.02 8.08 -8.51
N MET A 273 -26.76 8.00 -8.90
CA MET A 273 -25.68 8.71 -8.24
C MET A 273 -24.57 9.12 -9.21
N ASN A 274 -24.02 10.31 -8.99
CA ASN A 274 -22.78 10.77 -9.60
C ASN A 274 -21.65 10.68 -8.56
N VAL A 275 -20.49 10.17 -8.95
CA VAL A 275 -19.35 9.97 -8.07
C VAL A 275 -18.09 10.57 -8.69
N GLU A 276 -17.45 11.45 -7.93
CA GLU A 276 -16.18 12.08 -8.29
C GLU A 276 -15.17 11.94 -7.16
N PHE A 277 -13.88 12.00 -7.48
CA PHE A 277 -12.84 12.07 -6.46
C PHE A 277 -12.66 13.50 -5.95
N HIS A 278 -12.41 13.64 -4.66
CA HIS A 278 -12.00 14.91 -4.10
C HIS A 278 -10.62 15.29 -4.63
N ASN A 279 -10.54 16.46 -5.27
CA ASN A 279 -9.32 17.02 -5.81
C ASN A 279 -8.69 18.00 -4.79
N ILE A 280 -7.37 17.99 -4.68
CA ILE A 280 -6.60 18.83 -3.76
C ILE A 280 -5.55 19.59 -4.55
N GLU A 281 -5.53 20.92 -4.38
CA GLU A 281 -4.49 21.76 -4.94
C GLU A 281 -3.18 21.66 -4.15
N ILE A 282 -2.06 21.56 -4.87
CA ILE A 282 -0.74 21.45 -4.26
C ILE A 282 -0.06 22.81 -4.18
N ASP A 283 0.30 23.23 -2.97
CA ASP A 283 0.97 24.51 -2.70
C ASP A 283 2.49 24.42 -2.94
N LYS A 284 3.13 23.36 -2.43
CA LYS A 284 4.58 23.19 -2.47
C LYS A 284 4.98 21.77 -2.83
N THR A 285 6.00 21.68 -3.68
CA THR A 285 6.65 20.41 -4.04
C THR A 285 8.12 20.47 -3.67
N ILE A 286 8.63 19.42 -3.05
CA ILE A 286 10.06 19.23 -2.81
C ILE A 286 10.49 17.95 -3.51
N GLU A 287 11.38 18.08 -4.49
CA GLU A 287 11.91 16.95 -5.24
C GLU A 287 12.80 16.10 -4.34
N LEU A 288 12.59 14.78 -4.37
CA LEU A 288 13.36 13.82 -3.59
C LEU A 288 14.62 13.42 -4.35
N ASN A 289 15.76 14.06 -4.04
CA ASN A 289 17.00 13.89 -4.80
C ASN A 289 18.24 13.56 -3.93
N ASN A 290 18.15 13.67 -2.60
CA ASN A 290 19.28 13.46 -1.72
C ASN A 290 19.53 11.96 -1.44
N THR A 291 20.65 11.42 -1.95
CA THR A 291 20.89 9.97 -1.91
C THR A 291 22.25 9.61 -1.31
N LEU A 292 22.30 9.14 -0.07
CA LEU A 292 23.54 8.68 0.57
C LEU A 292 23.88 7.23 0.14
N LEU A 293 22.89 6.34 0.08
CA LEU A 293 23.12 4.90 -0.14
C LEU A 293 23.12 4.48 -1.63
N LYS A 294 22.59 5.31 -2.53
CA LYS A 294 22.67 5.04 -3.98
C LYS A 294 24.05 5.28 -4.55
N LYS A 295 24.84 6.19 -3.98
CA LYS A 295 26.16 6.59 -4.47
C LYS A 295 27.25 5.95 -3.61
N PRO A 296 27.92 4.86 -4.06
CA PRO A 296 28.95 4.19 -3.27
C PRO A 296 30.03 5.15 -2.75
N GLU A 297 30.41 6.16 -3.54
CA GLU A 297 31.39 7.17 -3.16
C GLU A 297 30.99 7.97 -1.91
N GLN A 298 29.71 8.29 -1.73
CA GLN A 298 29.27 9.02 -0.53
C GLN A 298 29.29 8.13 0.71
N LEU A 299 28.88 6.87 0.57
CA LEU A 299 28.94 5.91 1.67
C LEU A 299 30.39 5.53 2.02
N ARG A 300 31.28 5.48 1.02
CA ARG A 300 32.72 5.27 1.19
C ARG A 300 33.35 6.31 2.10
N VAL A 301 33.00 7.58 1.94
CA VAL A 301 33.50 8.66 2.82
C VAL A 301 33.16 8.39 4.28
N LEU A 302 31.94 7.88 4.55
CA LEU A 302 31.52 7.54 5.91
C LEU A 302 32.23 6.28 6.43
N LEU A 303 32.25 5.20 5.65
CA LEU A 303 32.75 3.90 6.09
C LEU A 303 34.27 3.80 6.15
N ASN A 304 35.00 4.57 5.35
CA ASN A 304 36.47 4.60 5.41
C ASN A 304 37.03 5.19 6.72
N THR A 305 36.17 5.75 7.58
CA THR A 305 36.53 6.23 8.92
C THR A 305 36.09 5.28 10.03
N GLN A 306 35.53 4.12 9.69
CA GLN A 306 34.88 3.21 10.64
C GLN A 306 35.52 1.83 10.62
N LEU A 307 35.73 1.25 11.80
CA LEU A 307 36.06 -0.17 11.91
C LEU A 307 34.77 -0.99 11.74
N ILE A 308 34.85 -2.05 10.93
CA ILE A 308 33.77 -3.00 10.72
C ILE A 308 34.21 -4.35 11.29
N ASN A 309 33.34 -4.96 12.09
CA ASN A 309 33.59 -6.26 12.70
C ASN A 309 32.47 -7.23 12.32
N ILE A 310 32.83 -8.42 11.89
CA ILE A 310 31.89 -9.51 11.60
C ILE A 310 32.10 -10.59 12.66
N VAL A 311 31.03 -10.91 13.39
CA VAL A 311 31.00 -11.91 14.46
C VAL A 311 30.07 -13.03 14.01
N ASP A 312 30.64 -14.21 13.77
CA ASP A 312 29.89 -15.42 13.44
C ASP A 312 29.61 -16.22 14.72
N LYS A 313 28.33 -16.32 15.12
CA LYS A 313 27.89 -17.15 16.24
C LYS A 313 27.42 -18.55 15.79
N VAL A 314 27.07 -18.70 14.53
CA VAL A 314 26.61 -19.96 13.94
C VAL A 314 27.77 -20.93 13.72
N ASN A 315 28.92 -20.42 13.24
CA ASN A 315 30.17 -21.18 13.08
C ASN A 315 30.03 -22.47 12.25
N ASN A 316 29.32 -22.42 11.12
CA ASN A 316 29.20 -23.51 10.16
C ASN A 316 29.64 -23.06 8.74
N GLN A 317 29.58 -23.97 7.77
CA GLN A 317 29.98 -23.66 6.39
C GLN A 317 29.10 -22.56 5.75
N GLU A 318 27.79 -22.60 5.98
CA GLU A 318 26.85 -21.62 5.43
C GLU A 318 27.11 -20.20 5.99
N SER A 319 27.40 -20.10 7.29
CA SER A 319 27.73 -18.82 7.92
C SER A 319 29.10 -18.29 7.47
N GLU A 320 30.06 -19.16 7.16
CA GLU A 320 31.35 -18.76 6.57
C GLU A 320 31.18 -18.16 5.16
N GLU A 321 30.33 -18.77 4.32
CA GLU A 321 29.96 -18.23 3.00
C GLU A 321 29.31 -16.84 3.13
N LEU A 322 28.48 -16.67 4.16
CA LEU A 322 27.86 -15.38 4.47
C LEU A 322 28.87 -14.32 4.89
N VAL A 323 29.83 -14.67 5.75
CA VAL A 323 30.94 -13.77 6.12
C VAL A 323 31.69 -13.30 4.87
N ASN A 324 32.00 -14.21 3.96
CA ASN A 324 32.71 -13.88 2.72
C ASN A 324 31.88 -13.01 1.77
N THR A 325 30.56 -13.24 1.73
CA THR A 325 29.62 -12.40 0.98
C THR A 325 29.61 -10.97 1.53
N ILE A 326 29.56 -10.80 2.86
CA ILE A 326 29.60 -9.48 3.50
C ILE A 326 30.92 -8.76 3.19
N LYS A 327 32.06 -9.46 3.30
CA LYS A 327 33.38 -8.90 2.97
C LYS A 327 33.46 -8.42 1.53
N THR A 328 33.04 -9.26 0.59
CA THR A 328 33.08 -8.96 -0.86
C THR A 328 32.11 -7.82 -1.22
N PHE A 329 30.98 -7.74 -0.53
CA PHE A 329 30.06 -6.61 -0.70
C PHE A 329 30.69 -5.30 -0.23
N LEU A 330 31.33 -5.30 0.94
CA LEU A 330 31.94 -4.12 1.55
C LEU A 330 33.21 -3.68 0.81
N TYR A 331 34.11 -4.61 0.46
CA TYR A 331 35.39 -4.32 -0.17
C TYR A 331 35.46 -4.95 -1.58
N PRO A 332 35.87 -4.19 -2.61
CA PRO A 332 36.28 -2.77 -2.62
C PRO A 332 35.10 -1.79 -2.85
N GLY A 333 33.85 -2.28 -2.77
CA GLY A 333 32.66 -1.52 -3.17
C GLY A 333 32.36 -0.30 -2.30
N TYR A 334 32.46 -0.41 -0.99
CA TYR A 334 32.08 0.62 -0.01
C TYR A 334 33.17 0.99 0.99
N VAL A 335 34.24 0.20 1.08
CA VAL A 335 35.49 0.57 1.78
C VAL A 335 36.68 0.38 0.85
N THR A 336 37.70 1.22 1.01
CA THR A 336 38.91 1.19 0.17
C THR A 336 40.06 0.42 0.80
N ASN A 337 39.99 0.14 2.11
CA ASN A 337 41.03 -0.57 2.85
C ASN A 337 40.41 -1.79 3.54
N GLU A 338 40.79 -2.98 3.07
CA GLU A 338 40.34 -4.26 3.66
C GLU A 338 40.67 -4.37 5.15
N LYS A 339 41.73 -3.71 5.64
CA LYS A 339 42.11 -3.71 7.07
C LYS A 339 41.06 -3.08 8.00
N LEU A 340 40.10 -2.33 7.46
CA LEU A 340 38.97 -1.81 8.23
C LEU A 340 37.96 -2.90 8.59
N ILE A 341 37.97 -4.02 7.86
CA ILE A 341 37.09 -5.16 8.09
C ILE A 341 37.85 -6.21 8.91
N SER A 342 37.25 -6.65 10.01
CA SER A 342 37.78 -7.72 10.84
C SER A 342 36.73 -8.79 11.10
N CYS A 343 37.19 -10.04 11.27
CA CYS A 343 36.35 -11.15 11.73
C CYS A 343 36.86 -11.57 13.10
N SER A 344 36.00 -11.55 14.11
CA SER A 344 36.40 -11.90 15.47
C SER A 344 35.29 -12.64 16.22
N LYS A 345 35.67 -13.31 17.32
CA LYS A 345 34.73 -14.11 18.12
C LYS A 345 33.81 -13.27 19.02
N ARG A 346 34.10 -11.98 19.17
CA ARG A 346 33.42 -11.05 20.10
C ARG A 346 33.15 -9.72 19.40
N ASP A 347 32.18 -8.98 19.91
CA ASP A 347 31.93 -7.62 19.44
C ASP A 347 33.13 -6.71 19.77
N LYS A 348 33.31 -5.67 18.97
CA LYS A 348 34.31 -4.62 19.18
C LYS A 348 33.61 -3.31 19.49
N GLU A 349 34.04 -2.68 20.57
CA GLU A 349 33.63 -1.33 20.93
C GLU A 349 34.00 -0.33 19.83
N GLY A 350 33.10 0.62 19.56
CA GLY A 350 33.27 1.64 18.51
C GLY A 350 33.23 1.12 17.07
N ALA A 351 33.19 -0.20 16.84
CA ALA A 351 33.08 -0.78 15.51
C ALA A 351 31.60 -0.97 15.10
N LEU A 352 31.35 -1.00 13.79
CA LEU A 352 30.08 -1.45 13.22
C LEU A 352 30.07 -2.99 13.26
N ASN A 353 29.37 -3.59 14.21
CA ASN A 353 29.36 -5.05 14.42
C ASN A 353 28.21 -5.72 13.67
N PHE A 354 28.53 -6.49 12.63
CA PHE A 354 27.63 -7.47 12.04
C PHE A 354 27.69 -8.76 12.86
N ARG A 355 26.55 -9.24 13.35
CA ARG A 355 26.43 -10.51 14.08
C ARG A 355 25.62 -11.49 13.24
N ILE A 356 26.19 -12.64 12.92
CA ILE A 356 25.48 -13.73 12.26
C ILE A 356 24.99 -14.69 13.35
N ILE A 357 23.67 -14.87 13.44
CA ILE A 357 22.98 -15.69 14.46
C ILE A 357 21.90 -16.56 13.79
N HIS A 358 21.20 -17.38 14.56
CA HIS A 358 19.99 -18.06 14.10
C HIS A 358 18.72 -17.20 14.32
N GLU A 359 17.59 -17.57 13.72
CA GLU A 359 16.26 -17.04 14.08
C GLU A 359 15.80 -17.54 15.46
N ASP A 360 14.90 -16.80 16.10
CA ASP A 360 14.28 -17.13 17.41
C ASP A 360 13.73 -18.57 17.44
N ASP A 361 13.06 -18.96 16.35
CA ASP A 361 12.48 -20.28 16.08
C ASP A 361 13.49 -21.44 16.18
N TYR A 362 14.78 -21.19 15.92
CA TYR A 362 15.84 -22.20 16.04
C TYR A 362 16.21 -22.43 17.51
N TYR A 363 16.44 -21.34 18.25
CA TYR A 363 16.83 -21.40 19.66
C TYR A 363 15.73 -22.06 20.50
N GLU A 364 14.46 -21.74 20.23
CA GLU A 364 13.31 -22.41 20.87
C GLU A 364 13.28 -23.92 20.59
N LYS A 365 13.49 -24.35 19.34
CA LYS A 365 13.45 -25.78 18.96
C LYS A 365 14.60 -26.58 19.56
N MET A 366 15.78 -25.97 19.64
CA MET A 366 16.98 -26.60 20.19
C MET A 366 17.08 -26.45 21.71
N ASN A 367 16.17 -25.68 22.33
CA ASN A 367 16.19 -25.35 23.75
C ASN A 367 17.53 -24.71 24.17
N LEU A 368 17.98 -23.73 23.39
CA LEU A 368 19.21 -22.95 23.58
C LEU A 368 18.87 -21.51 23.96
N GLU A 369 19.84 -20.80 24.56
CA GLU A 369 19.74 -19.36 24.79
C GLU A 369 19.93 -18.59 23.47
N ASP A 370 19.13 -17.56 23.25
CA ASP A 370 19.19 -16.70 22.06
C ASP A 370 20.45 -15.81 22.10
N ASP A 371 21.27 -15.86 21.05
CA ASP A 371 22.49 -15.04 20.92
C ASP A 371 22.20 -13.56 20.59
N TYR A 372 20.94 -13.15 20.45
CA TYR A 372 20.56 -11.77 20.23
C TYR A 372 21.00 -10.86 21.38
N LEU A 373 21.74 -9.79 21.07
CA LEU A 373 22.12 -8.76 22.04
C LEU A 373 21.74 -7.36 21.56
N PRO A 374 21.07 -6.52 22.37
CA PRO A 374 20.76 -5.15 21.95
C PRO A 374 22.03 -4.33 21.73
N SER A 375 21.94 -3.23 20.95
CA SER A 375 23.05 -2.27 20.86
C SER A 375 23.19 -1.51 22.17
N THR A 376 24.39 -1.04 22.49
CA THR A 376 24.66 -0.19 23.66
C THR A 376 25.29 1.13 23.19
N ASP A 377 25.51 2.05 24.13
CA ASP A 377 26.22 3.31 23.84
C ASP A 377 27.67 3.09 23.38
N THR A 378 28.25 1.91 23.58
CA THR A 378 29.64 1.59 23.18
C THR A 378 29.72 0.55 22.05
N ILE A 379 28.71 -0.30 21.89
CA ILE A 379 28.73 -1.42 20.93
C ILE A 379 27.48 -1.37 20.04
N TYR A 380 27.69 -1.11 18.75
CA TYR A 380 26.63 -1.04 17.74
C TYR A 380 26.52 -2.39 17.04
N ARG A 381 25.34 -3.04 17.15
CA ARG A 381 25.11 -4.40 16.65
C ARG A 381 24.02 -4.41 15.59
N GLN A 382 24.24 -5.20 14.54
CA GLN A 382 23.21 -5.56 13.58
C GLN A 382 23.25 -7.06 13.36
N HIS A 383 22.12 -7.71 13.62
CA HIS A 383 21.99 -9.16 13.45
C HIS A 383 21.56 -9.50 12.03
N LEU A 384 22.14 -10.57 11.50
CA LEU A 384 21.77 -11.23 10.27
C LEU A 384 21.46 -12.69 10.66
N THR A 385 20.24 -13.16 10.40
CA THR A 385 19.88 -14.55 10.70
C THR A 385 20.23 -15.44 9.51
N ILE A 386 20.83 -16.61 9.74
CA ILE A 386 21.27 -17.48 8.63
C ILE A 386 20.08 -18.04 7.84
N GLU A 387 18.95 -18.27 8.50
CA GLU A 387 17.72 -18.84 7.92
C GLU A 387 16.96 -17.87 7.01
N SER A 388 17.05 -16.56 7.25
CA SER A 388 16.42 -15.57 6.37
C SER A 388 17.22 -15.31 5.09
N VAL A 389 18.34 -16.02 4.90
CA VAL A 389 19.45 -15.65 4.02
C VAL A 389 19.81 -16.79 3.05
N GLU A 390 18.81 -17.41 2.39
CA GLU A 390 19.08 -18.35 1.27
C GLU A 390 19.92 -17.70 0.14
N THR A 391 19.96 -16.36 0.07
CA THR A 391 20.97 -15.57 -0.66
C THR A 391 20.94 -14.14 -0.12
N ILE A 392 22.02 -13.65 0.52
CA ILE A 392 22.01 -12.25 0.99
C ILE A 392 21.95 -11.32 -0.23
N SER A 393 20.89 -10.52 -0.29
CA SER A 393 20.74 -9.53 -1.35
C SER A 393 21.50 -8.25 -1.00
N ASN A 394 22.04 -7.57 -2.01
CA ASN A 394 22.64 -6.24 -1.85
C ASN A 394 21.74 -5.26 -1.07
N PRO A 395 20.40 -5.20 -1.28
CA PRO A 395 19.48 -4.42 -0.45
C PRO A 395 19.49 -4.73 1.05
N THR A 396 19.61 -6.00 1.43
CA THR A 396 19.68 -6.42 2.84
C THR A 396 20.92 -5.85 3.51
N LEU A 397 22.10 -6.00 2.88
CA LEU A 397 23.34 -5.46 3.42
C LEU A 397 23.36 -3.93 3.46
N LYS A 398 22.81 -3.24 2.46
CA LYS A 398 22.62 -1.78 2.50
C LYS A 398 21.77 -1.36 3.69
N THR A 399 20.71 -2.12 3.97
CA THR A 399 19.83 -1.88 5.11
C THR A 399 20.57 -2.07 6.43
N SER A 400 21.37 -3.13 6.55
CA SER A 400 22.17 -3.37 7.75
C SER A 400 23.21 -2.29 8.01
N ILE A 401 23.89 -1.79 6.96
CA ILE A 401 24.85 -0.68 7.09
C ILE A 401 24.15 0.59 7.59
N LYS A 402 22.98 0.94 7.03
CA LYS A 402 22.27 2.17 7.44
C LYS A 402 21.91 2.12 8.93
N GLU A 403 21.47 0.96 9.42
CA GLU A 403 21.05 0.79 10.81
C GLU A 403 22.24 0.86 11.76
N LEU A 404 23.37 0.26 11.37
CA LEU A 404 24.65 0.42 12.09
C LEU A 404 25.11 1.87 12.14
N LEU A 405 25.01 2.62 11.04
CA LEU A 405 25.37 4.03 11.01
C LEU A 405 24.46 4.91 11.88
N ILE A 406 23.15 4.64 11.88
CA ILE A 406 22.21 5.32 12.80
C ILE A 406 22.56 4.98 14.25
N LYS A 407 22.86 3.71 14.57
CA LYS A 407 23.25 3.29 15.92
C LYS A 407 24.54 3.97 16.40
N ARG A 408 25.52 4.16 15.50
CA ARG A 408 26.72 4.95 15.77
C ARG A 408 26.37 6.42 16.07
N ASP A 409 25.51 7.04 15.27
CA ASP A 409 25.08 8.42 15.52
C ASP A 409 24.36 8.54 16.88
N ILE A 410 23.49 7.58 17.23
CA ILE A 410 22.81 7.49 18.53
C ILE A 410 23.80 7.47 19.68
N SER A 411 24.82 6.61 19.61
CA SER A 411 25.87 6.52 20.61
C SER A 411 26.70 7.82 20.72
N SER A 412 27.15 8.34 19.59
CA SER A 412 27.96 9.57 19.54
C SER A 412 27.16 10.86 19.81
N ARG A 413 25.83 10.76 19.95
CA ARG A 413 24.91 11.90 20.19
C ARG A 413 25.05 13.01 19.14
N LYS A 414 25.36 12.62 17.90
CA LYS A 414 25.61 13.55 16.78
C LYS A 414 25.07 13.04 15.46
N LEU A 415 24.38 13.92 14.73
CA LEU A 415 23.90 13.66 13.38
C LEU A 415 25.06 13.75 12.38
N ASN A 416 25.50 12.59 11.87
CA ASN A 416 26.54 12.52 10.84
C ASN A 416 25.97 12.14 9.46
N LEU A 417 24.75 11.61 9.42
CA LEU A 417 24.06 11.23 8.18
C LEU A 417 23.26 12.37 7.55
N PHE A 418 23.08 13.48 8.28
CA PHE A 418 22.37 14.66 7.83
C PHE A 418 22.98 15.91 8.48
N ASP A 419 23.20 16.95 7.69
CA ASP A 419 23.71 18.23 8.18
C ASP A 419 22.53 19.11 8.63
N TRP A 420 22.27 19.11 9.94
CA TRP A 420 21.15 19.84 10.56
C TRP A 420 21.22 21.35 10.31
N SER A 421 22.43 21.91 10.25
CA SER A 421 22.66 23.35 10.08
C SER A 421 22.12 23.89 8.75
N LYS A 422 21.97 23.03 7.72
CA LYS A 422 21.39 23.38 6.42
C LYS A 422 19.92 23.80 6.49
N LEU A 423 19.22 23.41 7.55
CA LEU A 423 17.84 23.83 7.78
C LEU A 423 17.73 25.28 8.24
N GLN A 424 18.85 25.89 8.68
CA GLN A 424 18.90 27.26 9.21
C GLN A 424 17.92 27.51 10.38
N LEU A 425 17.65 26.47 11.17
CA LEU A 425 16.81 26.55 12.35
C LEU A 425 17.60 27.12 13.53
N THR A 426 16.97 28.02 14.29
CA THR A 426 17.51 28.51 15.55
C THR A 426 17.12 27.58 16.70
N GLY A 427 17.91 27.61 17.77
CA GLY A 427 17.64 26.91 19.03
C GLY A 427 17.45 25.38 18.92
N ASN A 428 16.86 24.81 19.95
CA ASN A 428 16.71 23.36 20.08
C ASN A 428 15.34 22.91 19.57
N TRP A 429 15.32 21.83 18.79
CA TRP A 429 14.08 21.24 18.27
C TRP A 429 13.85 19.87 18.89
N THR A 430 12.65 19.64 19.41
CA THR A 430 12.30 18.38 20.08
C THR A 430 11.32 17.57 19.26
N PHE A 431 11.58 16.26 19.15
CA PHE A 431 10.71 15.28 18.52
C PHE A 431 10.26 14.28 19.58
N ALA A 432 8.96 13.96 19.63
CA ALA A 432 8.40 13.04 20.62
C ALA A 432 7.65 11.89 19.94
N ALA A 433 8.01 10.65 20.28
CA ALA A 433 7.36 9.45 19.76
C ALA A 433 6.91 8.52 20.88
N TRP A 434 5.78 7.84 20.65
CA TRP A 434 5.25 6.86 21.58
C TRP A 434 6.01 5.53 21.47
N ASP A 435 6.45 5.00 22.61
CA ASP A 435 6.92 3.64 22.78
C ASP A 435 5.75 2.74 23.20
N GLU A 436 5.26 1.94 22.25
CA GLU A 436 4.16 0.99 22.48
C GLU A 436 4.50 -0.11 23.51
N ASP A 437 5.76 -0.53 23.61
CA ASP A 437 6.13 -1.69 24.43
C ASP A 437 6.21 -1.31 25.90
N ALA A 438 6.78 -0.15 26.19
CA ALA A 438 6.91 0.37 27.54
C ALA A 438 5.84 1.43 27.88
N SER A 439 4.86 1.65 27.00
CA SER A 439 3.75 2.59 27.19
C SER A 439 4.17 3.99 27.68
N HIS A 440 5.27 4.51 27.12
CA HIS A 440 5.84 5.82 27.48
C HIS A 440 6.20 6.64 26.24
N VAL A 441 6.68 7.87 26.43
CA VAL A 441 7.13 8.75 25.36
C VAL A 441 8.64 8.95 25.45
N ILE A 442 9.31 8.83 24.29
CA ILE A 442 10.73 9.14 24.15
C ILE A 442 10.84 10.46 23.39
N PHE A 443 11.67 11.36 23.91
CA PHE A 443 11.95 12.67 23.34
C PHE A 443 13.37 12.69 22.79
N MET A 444 13.56 13.31 21.61
CA MET A 444 14.86 13.60 21.03
C MET A 444 14.97 15.11 20.83
N GLU A 445 15.89 15.75 21.55
CA GLU A 445 16.18 17.19 21.42
C GLU A 445 17.44 17.37 20.58
N ILE A 446 17.35 18.15 19.50
CA ILE A 446 18.43 18.38 18.53
C ILE A 446 18.89 19.84 18.61
N TYR A 447 20.19 20.04 18.79
CA TYR A 447 20.84 21.33 18.84
C TYR A 447 21.17 21.86 17.43
N PRO A 448 21.36 23.19 17.23
CA PRO A 448 21.63 23.77 15.91
C PRO A 448 22.82 23.18 15.15
N ASN A 449 23.83 22.67 15.87
CA ASN A 449 25.03 22.06 15.30
C ASN A 449 24.87 20.58 14.91
N GLY A 450 23.69 19.99 15.14
CA GLY A 450 23.39 18.59 14.88
C GLY A 450 23.75 17.62 16.00
N ASP A 451 24.26 18.10 17.14
CA ASP A 451 24.31 17.28 18.36
C ASP A 451 22.89 17.06 18.88
N PHE A 452 22.65 16.01 19.68
CA PHE A 452 21.31 15.72 20.22
C PHE A 452 21.34 14.95 21.53
N GLN A 453 20.22 14.95 22.24
CA GLN A 453 20.01 14.17 23.46
C GLN A 453 18.65 13.46 23.43
N PHE A 454 18.56 12.36 24.17
CA PHE A 454 17.29 11.68 24.41
C PHE A 454 16.84 11.89 25.85
N HIS A 455 15.53 12.05 26.02
CA HIS A 455 14.91 12.15 27.33
C HIS A 455 13.75 11.16 27.42
N LYS A 456 13.58 10.61 28.62
CA LYS A 456 12.38 9.87 29.04
C LYS A 456 11.81 10.59 30.25
N ILE A 457 10.50 10.47 30.47
CA ILE A 457 9.87 11.03 31.67
C ILE A 457 10.42 10.28 32.88
N ASP A 458 11.21 10.98 33.70
CA ASP A 458 11.71 10.50 34.98
C ASP A 458 10.97 11.22 36.11
N TYR A 459 10.27 10.45 36.95
CA TYR A 459 9.53 10.97 38.10
C TYR A 459 10.44 11.55 39.19
N GLN A 460 11.75 11.29 39.15
CA GLN A 460 12.72 11.83 40.09
C GLN A 460 13.22 13.24 39.69
N SER A 461 13.15 13.61 38.40
CA SER A 461 13.50 14.94 37.90
C SER A 461 12.25 15.80 37.76
N ILE A 462 11.98 16.67 38.75
CA ILE A 462 10.77 17.52 38.76
C ILE A 462 10.69 18.41 37.50
N PHE A 463 11.83 18.94 37.04
CA PHE A 463 11.89 19.82 35.87
C PHE A 463 11.61 19.07 34.56
N ASP A 464 12.24 17.91 34.35
CA ASP A 464 11.99 17.10 33.16
C ASP A 464 10.57 16.53 33.18
N TYR A 465 10.10 16.11 34.36
CA TYR A 465 8.74 15.64 34.55
C TYR A 465 7.73 16.70 34.11
N GLN A 466 7.81 17.93 34.64
CA GLN A 466 6.89 19.00 34.25
C GLN A 466 6.95 19.31 32.75
N ARG A 467 8.17 19.43 32.20
CA ARG A 467 8.37 19.79 30.78
C ARG A 467 7.84 18.74 29.82
N PHE A 468 8.07 17.45 30.09
CA PHE A 468 7.72 16.37 29.16
C PHE A 468 6.33 15.77 29.41
N GLN A 469 5.80 15.87 30.63
CA GLN A 469 4.45 15.40 30.96
C GLN A 469 3.38 16.18 30.18
N GLN A 470 3.51 17.50 30.04
CA GLN A 470 2.60 18.30 29.20
C GLN A 470 2.56 17.81 27.74
N TYR A 471 3.70 17.39 27.18
CA TYR A 471 3.75 16.88 25.81
C TYR A 471 3.16 15.49 25.70
N ARG A 472 3.36 14.63 26.71
CA ARG A 472 2.73 13.31 26.78
C ARG A 472 1.20 13.43 26.80
N GLU A 473 0.65 14.41 27.50
CA GLU A 473 -0.82 14.64 27.56
C GLU A 473 -1.41 14.95 26.19
N LEU A 474 -0.63 15.57 25.28
CA LEU A 474 -1.02 15.81 23.89
C LEU A 474 -0.97 14.54 23.02
N MET A 475 -0.46 13.42 23.54
CA MET A 475 -0.33 12.17 22.78
C MET A 475 -1.34 11.10 23.17
N VAL A 476 -2.12 11.32 24.22
CA VAL A 476 -3.08 10.35 24.76
C VAL A 476 -4.52 10.80 24.61
N ASP A 477 -5.43 9.83 24.50
CA ASP A 477 -6.86 10.04 24.58
C ASP A 477 -7.31 10.22 26.04
N LYS A 478 -8.60 10.48 26.24
CA LYS A 478 -9.22 10.63 27.56
C LYS A 478 -9.09 9.42 28.49
N TYR A 479 -8.68 8.26 27.98
CA TYR A 479 -8.45 7.03 28.74
C TYR A 479 -6.95 6.78 28.99
N GLY A 480 -6.07 7.68 28.58
CA GLY A 480 -4.62 7.55 28.73
C GLY A 480 -3.97 6.67 27.66
N ASN A 481 -4.69 6.24 26.62
CA ASN A 481 -4.12 5.46 25.53
C ASN A 481 -3.59 6.38 24.44
N LYS A 482 -2.52 5.99 23.73
CA LYS A 482 -2.02 6.72 22.57
C LYS A 482 -3.15 7.02 21.57
N ILE A 483 -3.22 8.25 21.08
CA ILE A 483 -4.17 8.64 20.03
C ILE A 483 -3.92 7.80 18.76
N ARG A 484 -4.97 7.08 18.30
CA ARG A 484 -4.93 6.01 17.29
C ARG A 484 -4.21 6.34 15.96
N MET A 485 -4.10 7.61 15.58
CA MET A 485 -3.53 8.06 14.29
C MET A 485 -2.32 8.99 14.45
N LEU A 486 -1.94 9.30 15.69
CA LEU A 486 -0.82 10.18 15.97
C LEU A 486 0.51 9.44 15.75
N GLU A 487 1.34 9.97 14.86
CA GLU A 487 2.68 9.43 14.58
C GLU A 487 3.75 10.08 15.47
N GLY A 488 3.55 11.33 15.91
CA GLY A 488 4.47 12.00 16.82
C GLY A 488 4.19 13.50 16.98
N LEU A 489 5.01 14.14 17.83
CA LEU A 489 5.03 15.59 18.04
C LEU A 489 6.35 16.19 17.54
N VAL A 490 6.28 17.45 17.12
CA VAL A 490 7.45 18.30 16.92
C VAL A 490 7.27 19.60 17.70
N ILE A 491 8.33 20.02 18.39
CA ILE A 491 8.36 21.23 19.21
C ILE A 491 9.54 22.09 18.76
N SER A 492 9.29 23.36 18.42
CA SER A 492 10.32 24.34 18.06
C SER A 492 11.07 24.87 19.28
N ASP A 493 12.12 25.66 19.01
CA ASP A 493 12.87 26.43 20.01
C ASP A 493 12.00 27.49 20.73
N THR A 494 10.97 27.99 20.06
CA THR A 494 9.98 28.92 20.60
C THR A 494 8.85 28.26 21.39
N GLY A 495 8.83 26.92 21.46
CA GLY A 495 7.79 26.17 22.15
C GLY A 495 6.51 25.96 21.33
N ASP A 496 6.53 26.23 20.02
CA ASP A 496 5.41 25.91 19.14
C ASP A 496 5.32 24.39 18.94
N ILE A 497 4.13 23.81 19.03
CA ILE A 497 3.93 22.36 19.06
C ILE A 497 3.06 21.93 17.88
N ASN A 498 3.54 20.99 17.08
CA ASN A 498 2.80 20.43 15.96
C ASN A 498 2.63 18.91 16.13
N GLN A 499 1.40 18.42 16.04
CA GLN A 499 1.03 17.01 16.00
C GLN A 499 1.02 16.51 14.56
N ILE A 500 1.55 15.30 14.32
CA ILE A 500 1.54 14.64 13.00
C ILE A 500 0.56 13.47 13.06
N PHE A 501 -0.49 13.49 12.22
CA PHE A 501 -1.47 12.42 12.10
C PHE A 501 -1.38 11.75 10.73
N CYS A 502 -1.29 10.42 10.70
CA CYS A 502 -1.47 9.65 9.47
C CYS A 502 -2.96 9.45 9.22
N THR A 503 -3.49 10.03 8.15
CA THR A 503 -4.91 9.92 7.79
C THR A 503 -5.20 8.60 7.05
N ASP A 504 -6.47 8.23 6.99
CA ASP A 504 -6.94 7.12 6.15
C ASP A 504 -7.03 7.50 4.66
N GLU A 505 -6.80 8.78 4.31
CA GLU A 505 -6.81 9.27 2.95
C GLU A 505 -5.50 8.92 2.22
N ILE A 506 -5.63 8.54 0.95
CA ILE A 506 -4.52 8.27 0.04
C ILE A 506 -4.67 9.12 -1.22
N SER A 507 -3.54 9.48 -1.80
CA SER A 507 -3.49 10.09 -3.12
C SER A 507 -3.70 9.05 -4.23
N ILE A 508 -4.29 9.48 -5.34
CA ILE A 508 -4.60 8.65 -6.51
C ILE A 508 -4.05 9.35 -7.75
N PRO A 509 -3.20 8.69 -8.56
CA PRO A 509 -2.73 9.24 -9.84
C PRO A 509 -3.85 9.30 -10.87
N ASP A 510 -3.61 9.90 -12.04
CA ASP A 510 -4.61 9.95 -13.12
C ASP A 510 -4.78 8.57 -13.77
N LEU A 511 -5.65 7.75 -13.17
CA LEU A 511 -5.88 6.36 -13.57
C LEU A 511 -6.48 6.26 -14.98
N SER A 512 -7.28 7.23 -15.39
CA SER A 512 -7.88 7.28 -16.73
C SER A 512 -6.79 7.48 -17.80
N LYS A 513 -5.88 8.44 -17.60
CA LYS A 513 -4.74 8.64 -18.51
C LYS A 513 -3.83 7.42 -18.53
N ILE A 514 -3.54 6.83 -17.36
CA ILE A 514 -2.68 5.65 -17.25
C ILE A 514 -3.29 4.47 -18.01
N GLU A 515 -4.58 4.18 -17.80
CA GLU A 515 -5.29 3.12 -18.50
C GLU A 515 -5.26 3.33 -20.02
N ALA A 516 -5.56 4.55 -20.49
CA ALA A 516 -5.54 4.87 -21.92
C ALA A 516 -4.17 4.58 -22.55
N ILE A 517 -3.08 4.99 -21.88
CA ILE A 517 -1.71 4.74 -22.36
C ILE A 517 -1.39 3.24 -22.37
N ILE A 518 -1.74 2.50 -21.32
CA ILE A 518 -1.49 1.05 -21.25
C ILE A 518 -2.27 0.34 -22.37
N THR A 519 -3.54 0.71 -22.56
CA THR A 519 -4.39 0.16 -23.62
C THR A 519 -3.80 0.43 -24.99
N GLU A 520 -3.32 1.66 -25.25
CA GLU A 520 -2.61 1.99 -26.49
C GLU A 520 -1.34 1.14 -26.70
N VAL A 521 -0.60 0.81 -25.63
CA VAL A 521 0.59 -0.05 -25.72
C VAL A 521 0.20 -1.50 -26.00
N ASP A 522 -0.81 -2.03 -25.32
CA ASP A 522 -1.24 -3.43 -25.41
C ASP A 522 -2.04 -3.73 -26.69
N THR A 523 -2.66 -2.71 -27.29
CA THR A 523 -3.38 -2.85 -28.57
C THR A 523 -2.43 -3.39 -29.65
N GLN A 524 -2.92 -4.27 -30.51
CA GLN A 524 -2.13 -4.84 -31.60
C GLN A 524 -1.66 -3.77 -32.61
N LEU A 525 -0.67 -4.12 -33.44
CA LEU A 525 -0.33 -3.28 -34.59
C LEU A 525 -1.53 -3.24 -35.56
N PRO A 526 -1.80 -2.09 -36.22
CA PRO A 526 -2.82 -2.01 -37.25
C PRO A 526 -2.61 -3.06 -38.35
N GLU A 527 -3.68 -3.60 -38.92
CA GLU A 527 -3.59 -4.65 -39.95
C GLU A 527 -2.72 -4.24 -41.15
N SER A 528 -2.76 -2.97 -41.54
CA SER A 528 -1.97 -2.42 -42.64
C SER A 528 -0.52 -2.08 -42.27
N LYS A 529 -0.08 -2.39 -41.04
CA LYS A 529 1.21 -2.00 -40.46
C LYS A 529 1.75 -3.08 -39.52
N ARG A 530 1.47 -4.36 -39.81
CA ARG A 530 1.86 -5.47 -38.94
C ARG A 530 2.75 -6.51 -39.60
N ASN A 531 2.85 -6.58 -40.92
CA ASN A 531 3.80 -7.47 -41.58
C ASN A 531 5.15 -6.78 -41.86
N GLY A 532 6.16 -7.58 -42.19
CA GLY A 532 7.53 -7.11 -42.45
C GLY A 532 7.61 -6.06 -43.56
N ASN A 533 6.92 -6.26 -44.68
CA ASN A 533 6.91 -5.32 -45.80
C ASN A 533 6.26 -3.97 -45.44
N ASP A 534 5.11 -3.99 -44.77
CA ASP A 534 4.41 -2.76 -44.36
C ASP A 534 5.22 -1.97 -43.33
N LEU A 535 5.83 -2.67 -42.37
CA LEU A 535 6.70 -2.05 -41.38
C LEU A 535 7.95 -1.48 -42.03
N ALA A 536 8.56 -2.17 -43.00
CA ALA A 536 9.69 -1.64 -43.75
C ALA A 536 9.32 -0.36 -44.53
N ALA A 537 8.18 -0.36 -45.22
CA ALA A 537 7.67 0.82 -45.92
C ALA A 537 7.49 2.02 -44.97
N LEU A 538 7.00 1.76 -43.75
CA LEU A 538 6.89 2.79 -42.72
C LEU A 538 8.26 3.35 -42.31
N ILE A 539 9.27 2.50 -42.12
CA ILE A 539 10.63 2.98 -41.79
C ILE A 539 11.22 3.80 -42.96
N GLN A 540 10.91 3.44 -44.20
CA GLN A 540 11.33 4.23 -45.36
C GLN A 540 10.65 5.61 -45.39
N GLU A 541 9.34 5.66 -45.16
CA GLU A 541 8.58 6.92 -45.05
C GLU A 541 9.19 7.83 -43.98
N PHE A 542 9.46 7.28 -42.79
CA PHE A 542 10.16 7.99 -41.71
C PHE A 542 11.54 8.53 -42.13
N THR A 543 12.33 7.70 -42.83
CA THR A 543 13.68 8.09 -43.27
C THR A 543 13.62 9.26 -44.25
N THR A 544 12.68 9.23 -45.19
CA THR A 544 12.45 10.30 -46.17
C THR A 544 11.91 11.57 -45.51
N GLU A 545 10.91 11.46 -44.64
CA GLU A 545 10.24 12.65 -44.08
C GLU A 545 11.04 13.36 -42.98
N VAL A 546 11.76 12.62 -42.15
CA VAL A 546 12.39 13.17 -40.93
C VAL A 546 13.89 13.42 -41.12
N PHE A 547 14.63 12.46 -41.68
CA PHE A 547 16.09 12.55 -41.74
C PHE A 547 16.61 13.22 -43.02
N ASN A 548 15.91 13.10 -44.15
CA ASN A 548 16.31 13.66 -45.45
C ASN A 548 17.79 13.40 -45.83
N LYS A 549 18.38 12.31 -45.29
CA LYS A 549 19.77 11.85 -45.47
C LYS A 549 19.82 10.34 -45.30
N ASP A 550 20.76 9.69 -45.99
CA ASP A 550 20.98 8.25 -45.85
C ASP A 550 21.49 7.91 -44.44
N SER A 551 20.81 6.95 -43.80
CA SER A 551 21.19 6.37 -42.51
C SER A 551 21.38 4.88 -42.67
N ASP A 552 22.64 4.43 -42.61
CA ASP A 552 22.99 3.01 -42.78
C ASP A 552 22.24 2.11 -41.78
N GLU A 553 22.05 2.59 -40.54
CA GLU A 553 21.31 1.86 -39.49
C GLU A 553 19.82 1.66 -39.86
N LEU A 554 19.17 2.69 -40.42
CA LEU A 554 17.77 2.60 -40.87
C LEU A 554 17.62 1.74 -42.13
N VAL A 555 18.59 1.78 -43.04
CA VAL A 555 18.62 0.90 -44.23
C VAL A 555 18.73 -0.57 -43.80
N VAL A 556 19.67 -0.89 -42.90
CA VAL A 556 19.82 -2.25 -42.36
C VAL A 556 18.54 -2.71 -41.65
N PHE A 557 17.91 -1.83 -40.88
CA PHE A 557 16.65 -2.15 -40.19
C PHE A 557 15.49 -2.39 -41.18
N CYS A 558 15.38 -1.59 -42.25
CA CYS A 558 14.40 -1.80 -43.33
C CYS A 558 14.58 -3.15 -44.02
N ASP A 559 15.82 -3.51 -44.36
CA ASP A 559 16.11 -4.75 -45.08
C ASP A 559 15.82 -5.99 -44.23
N GLU A 560 16.04 -5.92 -42.92
CA GLU A 560 15.66 -7.01 -42.02
C GLU A 560 14.14 -7.17 -41.88
N LEU A 561 13.39 -6.07 -41.86
CA LEU A 561 11.93 -6.12 -41.88
C LEU A 561 11.42 -6.72 -43.20
N ARG A 562 12.02 -6.37 -44.35
CA ARG A 562 11.68 -6.95 -45.67
C ARG A 562 11.93 -8.45 -45.74
N ARG A 563 12.98 -8.97 -45.08
CA ARG A 563 13.25 -10.41 -45.01
C ARG A 563 12.15 -11.20 -44.29
N LEU A 564 11.34 -10.55 -43.47
CA LEU A 564 10.17 -11.17 -42.83
C LEU A 564 8.96 -11.22 -43.77
N GLU A 565 9.00 -10.51 -44.89
CA GLU A 565 7.97 -10.49 -45.94
C GLU A 565 6.57 -10.24 -45.38
N SER A 566 5.63 -11.16 -45.61
CA SER A 566 4.23 -11.08 -45.14
C SER A 566 4.04 -11.62 -43.72
N SER A 567 5.11 -12.00 -43.02
CA SER A 567 5.01 -12.52 -41.65
C SER A 567 4.58 -11.41 -40.69
N GLU A 568 3.55 -11.69 -39.91
CA GLU A 568 3.02 -10.73 -38.94
C GLU A 568 3.92 -10.63 -37.69
N LEU A 569 4.10 -9.40 -37.23
CA LEU A 569 4.81 -9.04 -36.02
C LEU A 569 3.82 -8.45 -35.03
N ASN A 570 3.98 -8.81 -33.75
CA ASN A 570 3.37 -8.06 -32.67
C ASN A 570 4.28 -6.90 -32.23
N LYS A 571 3.74 -5.94 -31.45
CA LYS A 571 4.51 -4.79 -30.95
C LYS A 571 5.76 -5.17 -30.17
N ASN A 572 5.74 -6.27 -29.41
CA ASN A 572 6.90 -6.70 -28.64
C ASN A 572 8.04 -7.18 -29.53
N SER A 573 7.75 -8.00 -30.53
CA SER A 573 8.73 -8.47 -31.52
C SER A 573 9.28 -7.30 -32.33
N PHE A 574 8.42 -6.41 -32.82
CA PHE A 574 8.84 -5.22 -33.56
C PHE A 574 9.73 -4.30 -32.71
N ARG A 575 9.33 -4.04 -31.46
CA ARG A 575 10.12 -3.23 -30.52
C ARG A 575 11.48 -3.85 -30.23
N LYS A 576 11.55 -5.17 -30.07
CA LYS A 576 12.83 -5.88 -29.84
C LYS A 576 13.75 -5.67 -31.04
N LEU A 577 13.25 -5.89 -32.24
CA LEU A 577 14.00 -5.68 -33.47
C LEU A 577 14.49 -4.23 -33.63
N LEU A 578 13.62 -3.25 -33.39
CA LEU A 578 13.97 -1.83 -33.38
C LEU A 578 15.11 -1.54 -32.40
N ASN A 579 15.03 -2.06 -31.17
CA ASN A 579 16.07 -1.85 -30.15
C ASN A 579 17.38 -2.53 -30.49
N ASP A 580 17.33 -3.72 -31.10
CA ASP A 580 18.51 -4.50 -31.49
C ASP A 580 19.26 -3.81 -32.65
N LYS A 581 18.55 -3.12 -33.55
CA LYS A 581 19.14 -2.46 -34.72
C LYS A 581 19.54 -1.02 -34.49
N LEU A 582 18.68 -0.24 -33.83
CA LEU A 582 18.90 1.20 -33.66
C LEU A 582 19.42 1.56 -32.26
N GLY A 583 19.46 0.60 -31.34
CA GLY A 583 19.76 0.84 -29.93
C GLY A 583 18.56 1.40 -29.14
N LYS A 584 18.52 1.10 -27.84
CA LYS A 584 17.38 1.46 -26.98
C LYS A 584 17.24 2.97 -26.74
N ASN A 585 18.37 3.66 -26.58
CA ASN A 585 18.46 5.04 -26.09
C ASN A 585 19.10 6.01 -27.12
N THR A 586 19.02 5.70 -28.41
CA THR A 586 19.54 6.57 -29.47
C THR A 586 18.51 7.61 -29.88
N ASN A 587 18.98 8.75 -30.41
CA ASN A 587 18.09 9.80 -30.92
C ASN A 587 17.20 9.28 -32.05
N VAL A 588 17.77 8.50 -32.98
CA VAL A 588 17.04 7.88 -34.10
C VAL A 588 15.90 6.98 -33.60
N ALA A 589 16.16 6.11 -32.62
CA ALA A 589 15.12 5.25 -32.05
C ALA A 589 14.05 6.05 -31.28
N SER A 590 14.41 7.18 -30.66
CA SER A 590 13.47 8.08 -29.99
C SER A 590 12.57 8.81 -31.00
N GLU A 591 13.16 9.35 -32.07
CA GLU A 591 12.45 10.04 -33.15
C GLU A 591 11.52 9.10 -33.91
N LEU A 592 11.96 7.88 -34.23
CA LEU A 592 11.10 6.87 -34.87
C LEU A 592 9.89 6.52 -34.00
N ARG A 593 10.09 6.35 -32.69
CA ARG A 593 8.98 6.11 -31.75
C ARG A 593 8.02 7.30 -31.68
N HIS A 594 8.55 8.52 -31.72
CA HIS A 594 7.73 9.73 -31.75
C HIS A 594 6.93 9.84 -33.06
N TYR A 595 7.55 9.55 -34.20
CA TYR A 595 6.91 9.52 -35.51
C TYR A 595 5.79 8.47 -35.56
N LEU A 596 6.06 7.24 -35.10
CA LEU A 596 5.06 6.17 -34.99
C LEU A 596 3.84 6.60 -34.17
N LEU A 597 4.07 7.26 -33.03
CA LEU A 597 3.00 7.73 -32.16
C LEU A 597 2.20 8.86 -32.81
N THR A 598 2.86 9.89 -33.32
CA THR A 598 2.21 11.11 -33.81
C THR A 598 1.56 10.93 -35.17
N ARG A 599 2.20 10.19 -36.08
CA ARG A 599 1.73 10.04 -37.47
C ARG A 599 0.85 8.83 -37.69
N HIS A 600 1.04 7.79 -36.89
CA HIS A 600 0.34 6.51 -37.08
C HIS A 600 -0.41 6.02 -35.84
N GLN A 601 -0.40 6.77 -34.73
CA GLN A 601 -1.06 6.40 -33.47
C GLN A 601 -0.56 5.05 -32.92
N ILE A 602 0.69 4.68 -33.24
CA ILE A 602 1.33 3.45 -32.76
C ILE A 602 2.19 3.78 -31.56
N ARG A 603 1.66 3.51 -30.35
CA ARG A 603 2.45 3.55 -29.12
C ARG A 603 3.15 2.21 -28.88
N LEU A 604 4.49 2.26 -28.75
CA LEU A 604 5.30 1.07 -28.46
C LEU A 604 5.71 0.94 -26.99
N ASN A 605 5.74 2.03 -26.25
CA ASN A 605 6.23 2.07 -24.87
C ASN A 605 5.37 2.99 -24.01
N PHE A 606 5.25 2.62 -22.74
CA PHE A 606 4.82 3.55 -21.70
C PHE A 606 5.87 4.67 -21.54
N PRO A 607 5.48 5.95 -21.49
CA PRO A 607 6.42 7.06 -21.40
C PRO A 607 7.14 7.07 -20.04
N LYS A 608 8.47 7.25 -20.07
CA LYS A 608 9.32 7.32 -18.87
C LYS A 608 10.14 8.61 -18.80
N GLN A 609 9.86 9.58 -19.68
CA GLN A 609 10.48 10.92 -19.59
C GLN A 609 10.01 11.64 -18.33
N LYS A 610 10.79 12.64 -17.89
CA LYS A 610 10.57 13.34 -16.63
C LYS A 610 9.17 13.96 -16.56
N GLU A 611 8.81 14.74 -17.56
CA GLU A 611 7.57 15.50 -17.64
C GLU A 611 6.36 14.56 -17.65
N SER A 612 6.45 13.46 -18.41
CA SER A 612 5.41 12.44 -18.46
C SER A 612 5.21 11.72 -17.13
N LEU A 613 6.30 11.39 -16.42
CA LEU A 613 6.20 10.75 -15.11
C LEU A 613 5.63 11.70 -14.06
N GLU A 614 5.93 12.99 -14.15
CA GLU A 614 5.32 13.99 -13.26
C GLU A 614 3.85 14.20 -13.56
N ASP A 615 3.42 14.24 -14.83
CA ASP A 615 2.00 14.36 -15.19
C ASP A 615 1.19 13.13 -14.74
N LEU A 616 1.76 11.93 -14.90
CA LEU A 616 1.03 10.68 -14.62
C LEU A 616 1.05 10.29 -13.14
N PHE A 617 2.14 10.61 -12.42
CA PHE A 617 2.39 10.09 -11.08
C PHE A 617 2.71 11.20 -10.07
N ASP A 618 2.22 12.43 -10.27
CA ASP A 618 2.38 13.52 -9.31
C ASP A 618 1.92 13.15 -7.89
N ALA A 619 0.82 12.41 -7.79
CA ALA A 619 0.22 11.82 -6.60
C ALA A 619 1.08 10.74 -5.94
N SER A 620 2.09 10.21 -6.63
CA SER A 620 2.94 9.12 -6.15
C SER A 620 4.41 9.51 -6.00
N LEU A 621 4.76 10.76 -6.29
CA LEU A 621 6.14 11.24 -6.37
C LEU A 621 6.38 12.46 -5.49
N ASN A 622 7.63 12.55 -5.02
CA ASN A 622 8.16 13.71 -4.29
C ASN A 622 7.42 13.97 -2.97
N ILE A 623 7.83 15.02 -2.26
CA ILE A 623 7.07 15.52 -1.11
C ILE A 623 6.10 16.57 -1.64
N ARG A 624 4.81 16.41 -1.36
CA ARG A 624 3.79 17.44 -1.61
C ARG A 624 3.27 17.96 -0.28
N TYR A 625 3.21 19.28 -0.16
CA TYR A 625 2.74 19.98 1.03
C TYR A 625 1.69 21.00 0.59
N PHE A 626 0.54 21.02 1.27
CA PHE A 626 -0.64 21.76 0.83
C PHE A 626 -1.62 22.07 1.96
N GLY A 627 -2.59 22.94 1.68
CA GLY A 627 -3.68 23.27 2.61
C GLY A 627 -3.17 23.97 3.86
N GLU A 628 -2.08 24.74 3.74
CA GLU A 628 -1.45 25.44 4.86
C GLU A 628 -2.36 26.58 5.35
N THR A 629 -2.69 26.52 6.64
CA THR A 629 -3.40 27.56 7.41
C THR A 629 -2.53 27.94 8.61
N GLU A 630 -3.00 28.83 9.48
CA GLU A 630 -2.26 29.20 10.70
C GLU A 630 -2.05 28.01 11.65
N THR A 631 -2.96 27.03 11.65
CA THR A 631 -2.98 25.92 12.61
C THR A 631 -2.95 24.53 11.98
N GLU A 632 -3.16 24.38 10.68
CA GLU A 632 -3.16 23.07 10.02
C GLU A 632 -2.44 23.09 8.68
N ALA A 633 -1.87 21.94 8.30
CA ALA A 633 -1.46 21.67 6.92
C ALA A 633 -1.48 20.17 6.64
N TYR A 634 -1.32 19.82 5.38
CA TYR A 634 -1.31 18.45 4.92
C TYR A 634 -0.08 18.18 4.06
N TYR A 635 0.37 16.93 4.08
CA TYR A 635 1.43 16.49 3.19
C TYR A 635 1.36 15.00 2.87
N PHE A 636 2.03 14.59 1.81
CA PHE A 636 2.41 13.20 1.61
C PHE A 636 3.83 13.11 1.07
N VAL A 637 4.44 11.93 1.22
CA VAL A 637 5.77 11.63 0.69
C VAL A 637 5.68 10.42 -0.23
N GLY A 638 5.96 10.66 -1.51
CA GLY A 638 5.98 9.64 -2.55
C GLY A 638 7.35 9.03 -2.81
N GLY A 639 7.43 8.28 -3.91
CA GLY A 639 8.66 7.72 -4.43
C GLY A 639 9.54 8.76 -5.12
N ARG A 640 10.77 8.35 -5.43
CA ARG A 640 11.66 9.12 -6.32
C ARG A 640 11.33 8.82 -7.77
N ARG A 641 11.44 9.81 -8.64
CA ARG A 641 11.16 9.64 -10.07
C ARG A 641 12.01 8.52 -10.70
N ASP A 642 13.30 8.48 -10.37
CA ASP A 642 14.25 7.49 -10.87
C ASP A 642 14.00 6.06 -10.33
N SER A 643 13.11 5.93 -9.34
CA SER A 643 12.69 4.63 -8.80
C SER A 643 11.40 4.08 -9.43
N VAL A 644 10.72 4.86 -10.28
CA VAL A 644 9.48 4.43 -10.93
C VAL A 644 9.76 3.31 -11.93
N GLN A 645 9.21 2.13 -11.66
CA GLN A 645 9.30 0.98 -12.54
C GLN A 645 8.02 0.81 -13.36
N PHE A 646 7.28 -0.27 -13.13
CA PHE A 646 5.95 -0.53 -13.69
C PHE A 646 4.91 -0.78 -12.58
N SER A 647 5.27 -0.59 -11.31
CA SER A 647 4.34 -0.75 -10.20
C SER A 647 4.72 0.12 -9.00
N PHE A 648 3.69 0.49 -8.24
CA PHE A 648 3.78 1.08 -6.91
C PHE A 648 3.16 0.09 -5.91
N LYS A 649 3.97 -0.36 -4.96
CA LYS A 649 3.52 -1.31 -3.94
C LYS A 649 2.43 -0.72 -3.04
N ASP A 650 2.62 0.54 -2.64
CA ASP A 650 1.79 1.25 -1.67
C ASP A 650 1.38 2.62 -2.21
N ALA A 651 0.22 3.12 -1.78
CA ALA A 651 -0.23 4.48 -2.05
C ALA A 651 0.45 5.47 -1.10
N CYS A 652 0.45 6.76 -1.44
CA CYS A 652 0.91 7.79 -0.51
C CYS A 652 -0.24 8.16 0.43
N HIS A 653 -0.06 7.90 1.72
CA HIS A 653 -0.99 8.36 2.75
C HIS A 653 -0.83 9.86 2.99
N LEU A 654 -1.97 10.56 3.04
CA LEU A 654 -2.01 11.95 3.46
C LEU A 654 -1.78 12.01 4.97
N ARG A 655 -0.97 12.97 5.38
CA ARG A 655 -0.70 13.29 6.78
C ARG A 655 -1.20 14.67 7.07
N ARG A 656 -1.89 14.82 8.19
CA ARG A 656 -2.36 16.10 8.71
C ARG A 656 -1.43 16.56 9.82
N ILE A 657 -0.99 17.80 9.72
CA ILE A 657 -0.27 18.52 10.77
C ILE A 657 -1.25 19.44 11.46
N VAL A 658 -1.22 19.46 12.79
CA VAL A 658 -2.06 20.32 13.61
C VAL A 658 -1.19 21.03 14.64
N ALA A 659 -1.20 22.35 14.63
CA ALA A 659 -0.64 23.17 15.69
C ALA A 659 -1.53 23.06 16.94
N VAL A 660 -0.90 22.88 18.09
CA VAL A 660 -1.61 22.68 19.36
C VAL A 660 -1.83 24.03 20.03
N ASN A 661 -3.03 24.28 20.56
CA ASN A 661 -3.42 25.57 21.15
C ASN A 661 -3.18 26.73 20.17
N ASP A 662 -2.85 27.92 20.68
CA ASP A 662 -2.51 29.11 19.87
C ASP A 662 -1.05 29.09 19.36
N SER A 663 -0.44 27.91 19.22
CA SER A 663 0.92 27.81 18.68
C SER A 663 0.95 27.87 17.16
N LYS A 664 2.11 28.18 16.60
CA LYS A 664 2.30 28.32 15.17
C LYS A 664 2.48 26.99 14.47
N LEU A 665 2.04 26.93 13.23
CA LEU A 665 2.44 25.89 12.30
C LEU A 665 3.91 26.08 11.87
N ILE A 666 4.77 25.14 12.26
CA ILE A 666 6.24 25.21 12.07
C ILE A 666 6.77 24.13 11.11
N PHE A 667 5.94 23.16 10.75
CA PHE A 667 6.37 21.93 10.08
C PHE A 667 6.99 22.12 8.70
N ARG A 668 6.66 23.20 7.98
CA ARG A 668 7.14 23.45 6.62
C ARG A 668 8.67 23.50 6.51
N GLN A 669 9.35 23.94 7.56
CA GLN A 669 10.81 24.05 7.63
C GLN A 669 11.48 22.66 7.76
N LEU A 670 10.73 21.65 8.21
CA LEU A 670 11.22 20.30 8.45
C LEU A 670 11.06 19.37 7.25
N LEU A 671 10.37 19.78 6.18
CA LEU A 671 10.19 18.94 5.00
C LEU A 671 11.50 18.35 4.42
N PRO A 672 12.65 19.06 4.41
CA PRO A 672 13.92 18.49 3.93
C PRO A 672 14.41 17.31 4.77
N THR A 673 14.00 17.18 6.04
CA THR A 673 14.33 16.02 6.89
C THR A 673 13.65 14.72 6.43
N MET A 674 12.77 14.80 5.44
CA MET A 674 12.15 13.64 4.81
C MET A 674 12.84 13.21 3.51
N ASP A 675 13.62 14.09 2.87
CA ASP A 675 14.44 13.72 1.70
C ASP A 675 15.77 13.08 2.12
N VAL A 676 15.66 11.86 2.66
CA VAL A 676 16.81 11.05 3.06
C VAL A 676 16.56 9.58 2.69
N ASP A 677 17.60 8.85 2.30
CA ASP A 677 17.51 7.42 1.96
C ASP A 677 18.19 6.47 2.95
N PHE A 678 18.80 7.01 4.02
CA PHE A 678 19.37 6.20 5.10
C PHE A 678 18.31 5.67 6.09
N VAL A 679 17.04 6.09 5.97
CA VAL A 679 15.93 5.57 6.80
C VAL A 679 15.25 4.37 6.13
N ARG A 680 14.90 4.47 4.84
CA ARG A 680 14.27 3.40 4.04
C ARG A 680 15.11 3.16 2.79
N THR A 681 15.45 1.90 2.52
CA THR A 681 16.36 1.56 1.42
C THR A 681 15.71 1.92 0.08
N GLY A 682 16.27 2.90 -0.61
CA GLY A 682 15.77 3.37 -1.91
C GLY A 682 14.44 4.14 -1.85
N GLN A 683 13.93 4.48 -0.65
CA GLN A 683 12.69 5.22 -0.44
C GLN A 683 12.92 6.36 0.56
N SER A 684 12.13 7.41 0.47
CA SER A 684 12.18 8.51 1.43
C SER A 684 11.39 8.18 2.69
N THR A 685 11.73 8.80 3.81
CA THR A 685 10.95 8.65 5.05
C THR A 685 9.67 9.49 4.95
N VAL A 686 8.58 9.00 5.53
CA VAL A 686 7.25 9.63 5.45
C VAL A 686 6.95 10.57 6.63
N ILE A 687 7.86 10.58 7.60
CA ILE A 687 7.92 11.49 8.76
C ILE A 687 9.39 11.91 8.95
N PRO A 688 9.68 13.07 9.58
CA PRO A 688 11.05 13.51 9.83
C PRO A 688 11.97 12.40 10.34
N PHE A 689 13.19 12.29 9.79
CA PHE A 689 14.11 11.21 10.17
C PHE A 689 14.44 11.11 11.68
N PRO A 690 14.37 12.17 12.53
CA PRO A 690 14.54 12.03 13.97
C PRO A 690 13.64 10.97 14.61
N PHE A 691 12.44 10.73 14.07
CA PHE A 691 11.56 9.64 14.53
C PHE A 691 12.16 8.24 14.32
N LYS A 692 13.03 8.05 13.32
CA LYS A 692 13.79 6.79 13.15
C LYS A 692 14.86 6.65 14.24
N TYR A 693 15.52 7.74 14.63
CA TYR A 693 16.51 7.73 15.70
C TYR A 693 15.88 7.36 17.04
N ILE A 694 14.72 7.94 17.36
CA ILE A 694 13.93 7.56 18.55
C ILE A 694 13.59 6.06 18.55
N ARG A 695 13.13 5.53 17.40
CA ARG A 695 12.78 4.11 17.27
C ARG A 695 13.97 3.17 17.42
N GLU A 696 15.13 3.56 16.90
CA GLU A 696 16.36 2.77 17.10
C GLU A 696 16.84 2.85 18.54
N TYR A 697 16.81 4.04 19.16
CA TYR A 697 17.23 4.25 20.55
C TYR A 697 16.41 3.44 21.56
N LYS A 698 15.10 3.25 21.30
CA LYS A 698 14.24 2.37 22.10
C LYS A 698 14.84 0.97 22.30
N ASN A 699 15.55 0.44 21.29
CA ASN A 699 16.11 -0.90 21.30
C ASN A 699 17.54 -0.96 21.86
N PHE A 700 18.05 0.13 22.46
CA PHE A 700 19.35 0.13 23.11
C PHE A 700 19.25 -0.48 24.50
N GLY A 701 20.16 -1.40 24.80
CA GLY A 701 20.33 -1.98 26.13
C GLY A 701 21.07 -1.02 27.06
N VAL A 702 20.87 -1.21 28.36
CA VAL A 702 21.70 -0.54 29.38
C VAL A 702 23.12 -1.10 29.25
N ALA A 703 24.14 -0.22 29.27
CA ALA A 703 25.52 -0.67 29.37
C ALA A 703 25.67 -1.50 30.66
N GLN A 704 25.98 -2.79 30.52
CA GLN A 704 26.27 -3.67 31.66
C GLN A 704 27.65 -3.39 32.22
#